data_AF-A0A9X4KKL9-F1
#
_entry.id   AF-A0A9X4KKL9-F1
#
_cell.length_a   1.000
_cell.length_b   1.000
_cell.length_c   1.000
_cell.angle_alpha   90.00
_cell.angle_beta   90.00
_cell.angle_gamma   90.00
#
_symmetry.space_group_name_H-M   'P 1'
#
loop_
_entity.id
_entity.type
_entity.pdbx_description
1 polymer ?
#
loop_
_entity_poly.entity_id
_entity_poly.type
_entity_poly.pdbx_seq_one_letter_code
_entity_poly.pdbx_strand_id
1 'polypeptide(L)'
;MNGYGALAGKYLKQQKRRTVLTIVGILLSVALISALGTMGQSMKDNMVDKTIYDYGAYHIGYGDATPELLETLQHHALIKQAGAIRKGEVTSLAKGYKLELAEATTAGFELAPIHLLKGRFPSAAGEAVVEEWALAQLPGAPGLGGKTELVKPDGTKQAYTIVGVLNNQRLNMTYGTGAAYAWMDDAAVLADAVPGTNLSVAAVFKRGVDISSHLPEFEKLSPKTFGTNAQLLALKGETSDKSVNLSLIIIFSVLIGLVVLSTIAVIYNAFNIAVLERMRHFGLLRTIGATPSQLRGIVFREAGLLALYGIPAGLLIGCGGLWLVLEAMSAAGFNILTFDGFKLTLHAWILVGSAIVGLLAVMLAAWLPALKASRVSPVDAVRGTGNIVRDSYKRVRLPSVLRLVGIEGDMASKNIRRNRSKFRITAFSIVVSITLFIVFHYFAQEAFKVVVDDSRDDQVAYQLLSAFTQAEDVRLGSPAQDLLDAKTIADIEALPGVERVYRRYMMPDAQAYLPSAVLNRDYLSRLGEDVFAKSTLGGEEIRIVPAYTTLYDEERMKQAEPYLIAGTADPAKLSETNGVLIVQKVKPYIQAEDKKYNMELASLAVGDKLSLNFGTQEQPLMREVRVGGILSQAPFSPTTLGTELYVIGTKTTYAALLKGGSGRDGAERHGPAGGSILRWPTARTARRSSRRCKRLPTRTRRFASSTSWKNSGRGASSISR
;
A
#
# COMPACT_ATOMS: atom_id res chain seq x y z
N MET A 1 60.35 16.48 10.42
CA MET A 1 59.29 17.13 9.62
C MET A 1 58.17 16.14 9.40
N ASN A 2 56.97 16.38 9.95
CA ASN A 2 55.81 15.52 9.66
C ASN A 2 55.58 15.55 8.14
N GLY A 3 55.62 14.38 7.48
CA GLY A 3 55.68 14.27 6.02
C GLY A 3 54.56 14.99 5.26
N TYR A 4 54.63 15.00 3.92
CA TYR A 4 53.77 15.79 3.02
C TYR A 4 52.26 15.83 3.35
N GLY A 5 51.69 14.82 4.00
CA GLY A 5 50.28 14.85 4.40
C GLY A 5 49.94 15.82 5.55
N ALA A 6 50.90 16.41 6.26
CA ALA A 6 50.64 17.55 7.15
C ALA A 6 50.16 18.80 6.37
N LEU A 7 50.41 18.85 5.05
CA LEU A 7 49.94 19.93 4.18
C LEU A 7 48.41 19.87 3.96
N ALA A 8 47.79 18.70 4.03
CA ALA A 8 46.36 18.54 3.79
C ALA A 8 45.51 19.42 4.72
N GLY A 9 45.77 19.36 6.03
CA GLY A 9 45.06 20.20 7.01
C GLY A 9 45.31 21.70 6.81
N LYS A 10 46.53 22.09 6.38
CA LYS A 10 46.85 23.49 6.07
C LYS A 10 46.09 23.99 4.83
N TYR A 11 45.99 23.17 3.78
CA TYR A 11 45.23 23.52 2.58
C TYR A 11 43.73 23.70 2.87
N LEU A 12 43.14 22.83 3.69
CA LEU A 12 41.75 22.99 4.12
C LEU A 12 41.54 24.29 4.91
N LYS A 13 42.45 24.62 5.83
CA LYS A 13 42.37 25.88 6.61
C LYS A 13 42.56 27.14 5.75
N GLN A 14 43.28 27.05 4.63
CA GLN A 14 43.48 28.17 3.72
C GLN A 14 42.23 28.45 2.87
N GLN A 15 41.48 27.40 2.49
CA GLN A 15 40.27 27.50 1.66
C GLN A 15 38.96 27.32 2.46
N LYS A 16 38.84 28.00 3.62
CA LYS A 16 37.75 27.79 4.60
C LYS A 16 36.34 27.70 3.98
N ARG A 17 35.95 28.65 3.11
CA ARG A 17 34.61 28.68 2.50
C ARG A 17 34.31 27.40 1.69
N ARG A 18 35.30 26.89 0.97
CA ARG A 18 35.14 25.68 0.14
C ARG A 18 35.19 24.41 0.95
N THR A 19 36.06 24.38 1.95
CA THR A 19 36.12 23.29 2.92
C THR A 19 34.77 23.15 3.62
N VAL A 20 34.19 24.25 4.12
CA VAL A 20 32.85 24.23 4.73
C VAL A 20 31.79 23.75 3.74
N LEU A 21 31.76 24.28 2.52
CA LEU A 21 30.79 23.85 1.50
C LEU A 21 30.91 22.34 1.18
N THR A 22 32.13 21.82 1.13
CA THR A 22 32.37 20.39 0.86
C THR A 22 31.97 19.52 2.06
N ILE A 23 32.26 19.97 3.28
CA ILE A 23 31.81 19.29 4.51
C ILE A 23 30.27 19.25 4.55
N VAL A 24 29.60 20.37 4.28
CA VAL A 24 28.13 20.44 4.22
C VAL A 24 27.58 19.48 3.16
N GLY A 25 28.19 19.41 1.97
CA GLY A 25 27.79 18.45 0.94
C GLY A 25 27.93 16.99 1.38
N ILE A 26 29.03 16.63 2.06
CA ILE A 26 29.24 15.29 2.62
C ILE A 26 28.22 15.01 3.73
N LEU A 27 28.04 15.96 4.64
CA LEU A 27 27.11 15.87 5.76
C LEU A 27 25.68 15.64 5.27
N LEU A 28 25.19 16.47 4.34
CA LEU A 28 23.83 16.35 3.81
C LEU A 28 23.62 15.01 3.07
N SER A 29 24.64 14.56 2.34
CA SER A 29 24.61 13.26 1.69
C SER A 29 24.48 12.10 2.69
N VAL A 30 25.36 12.07 3.69
CA VAL A 30 25.37 11.00 4.70
C VAL A 30 24.11 11.05 5.56
N ALA A 31 23.63 12.26 5.87
CA ALA A 31 22.34 12.46 6.54
C ALA A 31 21.20 11.84 5.73
N LEU A 32 21.16 12.08 4.42
CA LEU A 32 20.12 11.55 3.55
C LEU A 32 20.21 10.01 3.40
N ILE A 33 21.41 9.46 3.22
CA ILE A 33 21.62 8.01 3.12
C ILE A 33 21.19 7.31 4.42
N SER A 34 21.63 7.83 5.57
CA SER A 34 21.28 7.26 6.88
C SER A 34 19.81 7.44 7.22
N ALA A 35 19.20 8.60 6.92
CA ALA A 35 17.78 8.82 7.10
C ALA A 35 16.94 7.86 6.24
N LEU A 36 17.29 7.68 4.96
CA LEU A 36 16.57 6.76 4.06
C LEU A 36 16.70 5.31 4.50
N GLY A 37 17.92 4.88 4.85
CA GLY A 37 18.15 3.52 5.35
C GLY A 37 17.37 3.27 6.65
N THR A 38 17.45 4.20 7.59
CA THR A 38 16.77 4.09 8.89
C THR A 38 15.26 4.09 8.71
N MET A 39 14.71 5.01 7.92
CA MET A 39 13.28 5.07 7.62
C MET A 39 12.79 3.77 6.96
N GLY A 40 13.52 3.25 5.96
CA GLY A 40 13.14 2.00 5.29
C GLY A 40 13.14 0.79 6.23
N GLN A 41 14.13 0.67 7.12
CA GLN A 41 14.16 -0.42 8.08
C GLN A 41 13.12 -0.25 9.19
N SER A 42 12.96 0.95 9.75
CA SER A 42 11.91 1.20 10.75
C SER A 42 10.53 0.97 10.16
N MET A 43 10.29 1.33 8.90
CA MET A 43 9.04 0.99 8.21
C MET A 43 8.80 -0.52 8.18
N LYS A 44 9.83 -1.31 7.81
CA LYS A 44 9.73 -2.78 7.84
C LYS A 44 9.48 -3.32 9.25
N ASP A 45 10.18 -2.79 10.26
CA ASP A 45 10.00 -3.21 11.65
C ASP A 45 8.58 -2.91 12.15
N ASN A 46 8.06 -1.72 11.90
CA ASN A 46 6.69 -1.34 12.28
C ASN A 46 5.65 -2.18 11.53
N MET A 47 5.87 -2.50 10.25
CA MET A 47 5.01 -3.44 9.51
C MET A 47 5.01 -4.82 10.17
N VAL A 48 6.17 -5.34 10.57
CA VAL A 48 6.28 -6.63 11.26
C VAL A 48 5.57 -6.58 12.61
N ASP A 49 5.80 -5.55 13.41
CA ASP A 49 5.17 -5.38 14.73
C ASP A 49 3.65 -5.26 14.60
N LYS A 50 3.16 -4.51 13.61
CA LYS A 50 1.73 -4.41 13.32
C LYS A 50 1.14 -5.73 12.84
N THR A 51 1.82 -6.47 11.98
CA THR A 51 1.35 -7.80 11.55
C THR A 51 1.33 -8.78 12.72
N ILE A 52 2.30 -8.72 13.64
CA ILE A 52 2.28 -9.51 14.87
C ILE A 52 1.11 -9.10 15.76
N TYR A 53 0.82 -7.80 15.87
CA TYR A 53 -0.32 -7.31 16.61
C TYR A 53 -1.65 -7.78 16.00
N ASP A 54 -1.83 -7.63 14.69
CA ASP A 54 -3.09 -7.91 14.00
C ASP A 54 -3.34 -9.43 13.81
N TYR A 55 -2.28 -10.22 13.57
CA TYR A 55 -2.39 -11.64 13.18
C TYR A 55 -1.65 -12.63 14.08
N GLY A 56 -0.89 -12.16 15.08
CA GLY A 56 -0.13 -13.01 15.99
C GLY A 56 1.33 -13.23 15.56
N ALA A 57 2.14 -13.72 16.50
CA ALA A 57 3.59 -13.91 16.32
C ALA A 57 3.96 -15.25 15.65
N TYR A 58 3.00 -16.16 15.48
CA TYR A 58 3.24 -17.50 14.94
C TYR A 58 3.69 -17.49 13.47
N HIS A 59 4.50 -18.49 13.10
CA HIS A 59 4.94 -18.68 11.72
C HIS A 59 4.06 -19.69 10.99
N ILE A 60 3.76 -20.81 11.66
CA ILE A 60 2.89 -21.88 11.16
C ILE A 60 1.81 -22.16 12.19
N GLY A 61 0.68 -22.66 11.72
CA GLY A 61 -0.41 -23.11 12.57
C GLY A 61 -1.20 -24.25 11.94
N TYR A 62 -1.97 -24.92 12.79
CA TYR A 62 -2.83 -26.03 12.42
C TYR A 62 -4.19 -25.79 13.05
N GLY A 63 -5.24 -25.74 12.22
CA GLY A 63 -6.61 -25.87 12.69
C GLY A 63 -6.89 -27.30 13.11
N ASP A 64 -7.94 -27.50 13.91
CA ASP A 64 -8.46 -28.80 14.33
C ASP A 64 -7.39 -29.86 14.66
N ALA A 65 -6.31 -29.43 15.30
CA ALA A 65 -5.10 -30.20 15.52
C ALA A 65 -5.31 -31.27 16.60
N THR A 66 -4.56 -32.37 16.50
CA THR A 66 -4.54 -33.38 17.57
C THR A 66 -3.56 -32.97 18.67
N PRO A 67 -3.77 -33.40 19.93
CA PRO A 67 -2.84 -33.10 21.01
C PRO A 67 -1.42 -33.62 20.74
N GLU A 68 -1.25 -34.76 20.06
CA GLU A 68 0.06 -35.32 19.72
C GLU A 68 0.85 -34.41 18.76
N LEU A 69 0.15 -33.61 17.94
CA LEU A 69 0.80 -32.64 17.07
C LEU A 69 1.44 -31.51 17.88
N LEU A 70 0.78 -31.05 18.96
CA LEU A 70 1.35 -30.06 19.86
C LEU A 70 2.65 -30.60 20.50
N GLU A 71 2.62 -31.81 21.04
CA GLU A 71 3.79 -32.45 21.65
C GLU A 71 4.94 -32.61 20.63
N THR A 72 4.61 -33.04 19.41
CA THR A 72 5.58 -33.17 18.31
C THR A 72 6.26 -31.83 18.01
N LEU A 73 5.49 -30.74 17.92
CA LEU A 73 6.02 -29.41 17.64
C LEU A 73 6.82 -28.83 18.81
N GLN A 74 6.41 -29.08 20.05
CA GLN A 74 7.13 -28.64 21.25
C GLN A 74 8.52 -29.27 21.35
N HIS A 75 8.68 -30.52 20.89
CA HIS A 75 9.96 -31.23 20.89
C HIS A 75 10.73 -31.14 19.57
N HIS A 76 10.18 -30.48 18.55
CA HIS A 76 10.81 -30.41 17.24
C HIS A 76 12.09 -29.54 17.24
N ALA A 77 13.18 -30.03 16.65
CA ALA A 77 14.49 -29.40 16.70
C ALA A 77 14.53 -27.97 16.11
N LEU A 78 13.70 -27.68 15.11
CA LEU A 78 13.63 -26.38 14.44
C LEU A 78 12.67 -25.39 15.10
N ILE A 79 11.79 -25.86 15.98
CA ILE A 79 10.76 -25.03 16.63
C ILE A 79 11.33 -24.43 17.91
N LYS A 80 11.14 -23.13 18.09
CA LYS A 80 11.51 -22.39 19.30
C LYS A 80 10.45 -22.59 20.39
N GLN A 81 9.18 -22.51 19.99
CA GLN A 81 8.03 -22.55 20.87
C GLN A 81 6.79 -22.94 20.07
N ALA A 82 5.93 -23.74 20.68
CA ALA A 82 4.61 -24.09 20.17
C ALA A 82 3.58 -23.94 21.30
N GLY A 83 2.39 -23.46 20.95
CA GLY A 83 1.29 -23.24 21.87
C GLY A 83 -0.05 -23.58 21.24
N ALA A 84 -1.07 -23.71 22.07
CA ALA A 84 -2.40 -24.11 21.61
C ALA A 84 -3.49 -23.20 22.16
N ILE A 85 -4.55 -23.05 21.37
CA ILE A 85 -5.80 -22.41 21.74
C ILE A 85 -6.93 -23.37 21.39
N ARG A 86 -7.70 -23.76 22.39
CA ARG A 86 -8.93 -24.53 22.22
C ARG A 86 -10.09 -23.55 22.09
N LYS A 87 -10.82 -23.66 20.98
CA LYS A 87 -11.98 -22.83 20.72
C LYS A 87 -13.05 -23.08 21.79
N GLY A 88 -13.69 -21.99 22.21
CA GLY A 88 -14.68 -21.99 23.26
C GLY A 88 -16.09 -22.32 22.81
N GLU A 89 -16.94 -22.62 23.80
CA GLU A 89 -18.39 -22.59 23.61
C GLU A 89 -18.90 -21.14 23.71
N VAL A 90 -19.93 -20.83 22.92
CA VAL A 90 -20.53 -19.50 22.88
C VAL A 90 -21.70 -19.45 23.85
N THR A 91 -21.56 -18.65 24.90
CA THR A 91 -22.58 -18.46 25.92
C THR A 91 -23.41 -17.22 25.63
N SER A 92 -24.73 -17.34 25.67
CA SER A 92 -25.63 -16.17 25.62
C SER A 92 -25.58 -15.39 26.94
N LEU A 93 -25.31 -14.10 26.86
CA LEU A 93 -25.37 -13.13 27.94
C LEU A 93 -26.72 -12.38 27.93
N ALA A 94 -26.90 -11.48 28.90
CA ALA A 94 -28.06 -10.59 28.94
C ALA A 94 -28.14 -9.71 27.67
N LYS A 95 -29.36 -9.27 27.32
CA LYS A 95 -29.63 -8.35 26.19
C LYS A 95 -29.22 -8.89 24.80
N GLY A 96 -29.05 -10.20 24.65
CA GLY A 96 -28.73 -10.83 23.37
C GLY A 96 -27.25 -10.79 22.97
N TYR A 97 -26.38 -10.30 23.86
CA TYR A 97 -24.94 -10.42 23.70
C TYR A 97 -24.50 -11.88 23.89
N LYS A 98 -23.33 -12.21 23.38
CA LYS A 98 -22.70 -13.52 23.49
C LYS A 98 -21.29 -13.37 24.07
N LEU A 99 -20.76 -14.45 24.63
CA LEU A 99 -19.38 -14.54 25.06
C LEU A 99 -18.80 -15.88 24.62
N GLU A 100 -17.68 -15.86 23.92
CA GLU A 100 -16.90 -17.05 23.62
C GLU A 100 -15.76 -17.18 24.63
N LEU A 101 -15.75 -18.27 25.42
CA LEU A 101 -14.66 -18.57 26.35
C LEU A 101 -13.72 -19.62 25.74
N ALA A 102 -12.64 -19.17 25.13
CA ALA A 102 -11.57 -20.04 24.66
C ALA A 102 -10.59 -20.39 25.79
N GLU A 103 -9.83 -21.46 25.62
CA GLU A 103 -8.78 -21.86 26.55
C GLU A 103 -7.44 -21.84 25.82
N ALA A 104 -6.40 -21.27 26.44
CA ALA A 104 -5.09 -21.13 25.81
C ALA A 104 -3.97 -21.57 26.75
N THR A 105 -2.95 -22.18 26.16
CA THR A 105 -1.70 -22.46 26.87
C THR A 105 -0.89 -21.18 27.02
N THR A 106 0.11 -21.16 27.91
CA THR A 106 0.98 -19.98 28.09
C THR A 106 1.63 -19.54 26.78
N ALA A 107 2.13 -20.49 25.99
CA ALA A 107 2.65 -20.22 24.65
C ALA A 107 1.54 -19.78 23.67
N GLY A 108 0.32 -20.29 23.80
CA GLY A 108 -0.84 -19.86 23.01
C GLY A 108 -1.13 -18.36 23.18
N PHE A 109 -1.09 -17.85 24.41
CA PHE A 109 -1.26 -16.42 24.70
C PHE A 109 -0.19 -15.54 24.06
N GLU A 110 1.07 -16.00 24.02
CA GLU A 110 2.18 -15.24 23.42
C GLU A 110 2.15 -15.25 21.89
N LEU A 111 1.61 -16.31 21.28
CA LEU A 111 1.62 -16.50 19.83
C LEU A 111 0.39 -15.92 19.13
N ALA A 112 -0.76 -15.87 19.79
CA ALA A 112 -2.00 -15.37 19.24
C ALA A 112 -2.12 -13.83 19.33
N PRO A 113 -2.93 -13.19 18.48
CA PRO A 113 -3.18 -11.74 18.51
C PRO A 113 -4.10 -11.33 19.68
N ILE A 114 -3.71 -11.66 20.91
CA ILE A 114 -4.45 -11.36 22.14
C ILE A 114 -3.70 -10.26 22.89
N HIS A 115 -4.36 -9.11 23.10
CA HIS A 115 -3.72 -7.92 23.68
C HIS A 115 -4.38 -7.54 25.00
N LEU A 116 -3.56 -7.46 26.06
CA LEU A 116 -4.00 -6.97 27.36
C LEU A 116 -4.08 -5.44 27.36
N LEU A 117 -5.21 -4.94 27.84
CA LEU A 117 -5.38 -3.54 28.22
C LEU A 117 -4.87 -3.30 29.66
N LYS A 118 -5.23 -4.18 30.61
CA LYS A 118 -4.90 -4.07 32.04
C LYS A 118 -4.70 -5.46 32.67
N GLY A 119 -3.91 -5.53 33.74
CA GLY A 119 -3.69 -6.77 34.50
C GLY A 119 -2.65 -7.70 33.86
N ARG A 120 -2.86 -9.01 33.94
CA ARG A 120 -1.94 -10.03 33.40
C ARG A 120 -2.70 -11.15 32.68
N PHE A 121 -1.98 -11.95 31.91
CA PHE A 121 -2.53 -13.16 31.34
C PHE A 121 -2.83 -14.21 32.44
N PRO A 122 -3.82 -15.08 32.22
CA PRO A 122 -4.10 -16.23 33.09
C PRO A 122 -2.88 -17.15 33.16
N SER A 123 -2.53 -17.60 34.36
CA SER A 123 -1.39 -18.51 34.60
C SER A 123 -1.76 -19.75 35.40
N ALA A 124 -3.01 -19.84 35.86
CA ALA A 124 -3.51 -20.95 36.66
C ALA A 124 -4.97 -21.26 36.29
N ALA A 125 -5.39 -22.49 36.58
CA ALA A 125 -6.76 -22.93 36.35
C ALA A 125 -7.76 -22.06 37.13
N GLY A 126 -8.87 -21.70 36.48
CA GLY A 126 -9.89 -20.81 37.07
C GLY A 126 -9.55 -19.32 37.00
N GLU A 127 -8.49 -18.93 36.29
CA GLU A 127 -8.22 -17.55 35.91
C GLU A 127 -8.66 -17.31 34.46
N ALA A 128 -9.23 -16.14 34.19
CA ALA A 128 -9.62 -15.73 32.84
C ALA A 128 -9.31 -14.25 32.58
N VAL A 129 -9.20 -13.91 31.31
CA VAL A 129 -9.16 -12.55 30.79
C VAL A 129 -10.35 -12.33 29.87
N VAL A 130 -10.91 -11.13 29.88
CA VAL A 130 -12.12 -10.79 29.11
C VAL A 130 -11.98 -9.41 28.49
N GLU A 131 -12.56 -9.19 27.32
CA GLU A 131 -12.67 -7.86 26.72
C GLU A 131 -13.36 -6.84 27.63
N GLU A 132 -12.86 -5.60 27.62
CA GLU A 132 -13.34 -4.53 28.52
C GLU A 132 -14.84 -4.27 28.38
N TRP A 133 -15.36 -4.23 27.16
CA TRP A 133 -16.77 -3.95 26.89
C TRP A 133 -17.70 -5.07 27.40
N ALA A 134 -17.22 -6.32 27.41
CA ALA A 134 -18.00 -7.49 27.80
C ALA A 134 -18.13 -7.62 29.32
N LEU A 135 -17.20 -7.07 30.11
CA LEU A 135 -17.20 -7.15 31.58
C LEU A 135 -18.51 -6.68 32.21
N ALA A 136 -19.06 -5.57 31.73
CA ALA A 136 -20.32 -5.01 32.23
C ALA A 136 -21.55 -5.88 31.91
N GLN A 137 -21.43 -6.79 30.94
CA GLN A 137 -22.50 -7.71 30.53
C GLN A 137 -22.41 -9.08 31.23
N LEU A 138 -21.30 -9.36 31.92
CA LEU A 138 -21.12 -10.62 32.64
C LEU A 138 -21.96 -10.67 33.93
N PRO A 139 -22.33 -11.88 34.40
CA PRO A 139 -22.99 -12.05 35.69
C PRO A 139 -22.19 -11.41 36.83
N GLY A 140 -22.83 -10.47 37.55
CA GLY A 140 -22.22 -9.74 38.67
C GLY A 140 -21.32 -8.56 38.27
N ALA A 141 -21.15 -8.28 36.97
CA ALA A 141 -20.32 -7.20 36.44
C ALA A 141 -18.94 -7.09 37.14
N PRO A 142 -18.11 -8.16 37.11
CA PRO A 142 -16.87 -8.22 37.85
C PRO A 142 -15.88 -7.16 37.35
N GLY A 143 -15.25 -6.45 38.28
CA GLY A 143 -14.03 -5.72 38.00
C GLY A 143 -12.80 -6.65 37.93
N LEU A 144 -11.62 -6.07 37.73
CA LEU A 144 -10.36 -6.79 37.84
C LEU A 144 -10.20 -7.42 39.24
N GLY A 145 -9.89 -8.70 39.30
CA GLY A 145 -9.85 -9.52 40.52
C GLY A 145 -11.21 -10.08 40.96
N GLY A 146 -12.31 -9.66 40.32
CA GLY A 146 -13.65 -10.17 40.59
C GLY A 146 -13.87 -11.58 40.06
N LYS A 147 -14.89 -12.27 40.57
CA LYS A 147 -15.30 -13.60 40.12
C LYS A 147 -16.59 -13.55 39.32
N THR A 148 -16.71 -14.41 38.32
CA THR A 148 -17.93 -14.59 37.54
C THR A 148 -18.04 -16.03 37.04
N GLU A 149 -19.26 -16.50 36.80
CA GLU A 149 -19.51 -17.83 36.26
C GLU A 149 -19.50 -17.80 34.74
N LEU A 150 -18.64 -18.61 34.13
CA LEU A 150 -18.53 -18.77 32.68
C LEU A 150 -18.79 -20.24 32.31
N VAL A 151 -19.26 -20.47 31.09
CA VAL A 151 -19.41 -21.82 30.54
C VAL A 151 -18.10 -22.20 29.84
N LYS A 152 -17.55 -23.35 30.21
CA LYS A 152 -16.36 -23.93 29.61
C LYS A 152 -16.62 -24.48 28.20
N PRO A 153 -15.56 -24.77 27.44
CA PRO A 153 -15.67 -25.49 26.17
C PRO A 153 -16.35 -26.86 26.28
N ASP A 154 -16.36 -27.50 27.45
CA ASP A 154 -17.05 -28.77 27.70
C ASP A 154 -18.56 -28.60 28.03
N GLY A 155 -19.06 -27.36 28.03
CA GLY A 155 -20.44 -27.01 28.37
C GLY A 155 -20.73 -26.91 29.88
N THR A 156 -19.75 -27.17 30.75
CA THR A 156 -19.91 -27.05 32.20
C THR A 156 -19.75 -25.60 32.67
N LYS A 157 -20.43 -25.21 33.75
CA LYS A 157 -20.25 -23.89 34.36
C LYS A 157 -19.16 -23.93 35.41
N GLN A 158 -18.24 -22.96 35.37
CA GLN A 158 -17.20 -22.78 36.38
C GLN A 158 -17.05 -21.30 36.75
N ALA A 159 -16.74 -21.04 38.03
CA ALA A 159 -16.36 -19.71 38.48
C ALA A 159 -14.91 -19.38 38.07
N TYR A 160 -14.73 -18.27 37.36
CA TYR A 160 -13.43 -17.73 36.96
C TYR A 160 -13.13 -16.42 37.68
N THR A 161 -11.86 -16.23 38.04
CA THR A 161 -11.33 -14.95 38.54
C THR A 161 -10.79 -14.15 37.36
N ILE A 162 -11.26 -12.92 37.18
CA ILE A 162 -10.83 -12.04 36.10
C ILE A 162 -9.49 -11.41 36.46
N VAL A 163 -8.39 -11.90 35.88
CA VAL A 163 -7.01 -11.45 36.22
C VAL A 163 -6.45 -10.42 35.25
N GLY A 164 -7.16 -10.15 34.16
CA GLY A 164 -6.81 -9.13 33.19
C GLY A 164 -7.98 -8.75 32.30
N VAL A 165 -7.84 -7.61 31.64
CA VAL A 165 -8.81 -7.03 30.73
C VAL A 165 -8.15 -6.90 29.37
N LEU A 166 -8.83 -7.37 28.32
CA LEU A 166 -8.34 -7.34 26.95
C LEU A 166 -8.74 -6.05 26.25
N ASN A 167 -7.93 -5.65 25.26
CA ASN A 167 -8.33 -4.63 24.29
C ASN A 167 -9.59 -5.09 23.55
N ASN A 168 -10.50 -4.16 23.33
CA ASN A 168 -11.73 -4.44 22.61
C ASN A 168 -11.41 -4.70 21.13
N GLN A 169 -11.88 -5.83 20.61
CA GLN A 169 -11.84 -6.08 19.19
C GLN A 169 -13.11 -5.50 18.54
N ARG A 170 -12.90 -4.67 17.51
CA ARG A 170 -13.99 -4.03 16.78
C ARG A 170 -15.02 -5.04 16.25
N LEU A 171 -14.57 -6.18 15.73
CA LEU A 171 -15.47 -7.21 15.19
C LEU A 171 -16.33 -7.85 16.29
N ASN A 172 -15.73 -8.17 17.45
CA ASN A 172 -16.44 -8.74 18.60
C ASN A 172 -17.56 -7.83 19.09
N MET A 173 -17.26 -6.53 19.25
CA MET A 173 -18.28 -5.52 19.58
C MET A 173 -19.36 -5.42 18.50
N THR A 174 -18.95 -5.44 17.22
CA THR A 174 -19.86 -5.32 16.07
C THR A 174 -20.81 -6.52 15.97
N TYR A 175 -20.38 -7.73 16.34
CA TYR A 175 -21.26 -8.91 16.38
C TYR A 175 -21.89 -9.17 17.76
N GLY A 176 -21.67 -8.26 18.72
CA GLY A 176 -22.13 -8.43 20.10
C GLY A 176 -21.64 -9.72 20.76
N THR A 177 -20.47 -10.23 20.36
CA THR A 177 -19.89 -11.50 20.85
C THR A 177 -18.53 -11.21 21.46
N GLY A 178 -18.47 -11.11 22.79
CA GLY A 178 -17.23 -10.81 23.52
C GLY A 178 -16.29 -12.01 23.57
N ALA A 179 -14.98 -11.74 23.57
CA ALA A 179 -13.97 -12.77 23.75
C ALA A 179 -13.50 -12.86 25.21
N ALA A 180 -13.40 -14.10 25.69
CA ALA A 180 -12.77 -14.45 26.96
C ALA A 180 -11.77 -15.58 26.73
N TYR A 181 -10.67 -15.57 27.49
CA TYR A 181 -9.66 -16.62 27.43
C TYR A 181 -9.30 -17.07 28.84
N ALA A 182 -9.35 -18.38 29.07
CA ALA A 182 -8.90 -19.01 30.31
C ALA A 182 -7.54 -19.71 30.11
N TRP A 183 -6.80 -19.88 31.19
CA TRP A 183 -5.58 -20.69 31.16
C TRP A 183 -5.92 -22.18 31.08
N MET A 184 -5.18 -22.89 30.23
CA MET A 184 -5.17 -24.35 30.18
C MET A 184 -3.73 -24.86 30.25
N ASP A 185 -3.57 -25.95 30.98
CA ASP A 185 -2.29 -26.65 31.12
C ASP A 185 -1.96 -27.44 29.84
N ASP A 186 -0.69 -27.45 29.44
CA ASP A 186 -0.20 -28.29 28.33
C ASP A 186 -0.50 -29.77 28.59
N ALA A 187 -0.37 -30.23 29.84
CA ALA A 187 -0.69 -31.61 30.22
C ALA A 187 -2.20 -31.90 30.09
N ALA A 188 -3.06 -30.92 30.35
CA ALA A 188 -4.50 -31.05 30.17
C ALA A 188 -4.90 -31.07 28.69
N VAL A 189 -4.17 -30.36 27.81
CA VAL A 189 -4.35 -30.49 26.35
C VAL A 189 -4.07 -31.91 25.88
N LEU A 190 -2.98 -32.50 26.36
CA LEU A 190 -2.52 -33.83 25.97
C LEU A 190 -3.38 -34.97 26.55
N ALA A 191 -4.02 -34.74 27.70
CA ALA A 191 -4.87 -35.73 28.36
C ALA A 191 -6.30 -35.80 27.78
N ASP A 192 -6.76 -34.74 27.10
CA ASP A 192 -8.14 -34.64 26.59
C ASP A 192 -8.26 -35.19 25.16
N ALA A 193 -8.80 -36.40 25.02
CA ALA A 193 -9.15 -37.01 23.74
C ALA A 193 -10.60 -36.65 23.33
N VAL A 194 -10.96 -35.36 23.35
CA VAL A 194 -12.31 -34.93 22.93
C VAL A 194 -12.48 -35.17 21.42
N PRO A 195 -13.45 -35.99 20.98
CA PRO A 195 -13.64 -36.27 19.55
C PRO A 195 -14.15 -35.04 18.79
N GLY A 196 -13.48 -34.63 17.70
CA GLY A 196 -13.86 -33.50 16.85
C GLY A 196 -13.10 -32.20 17.16
N THR A 197 -11.76 -32.28 17.18
CA THR A 197 -10.81 -31.30 17.73
C THR A 197 -11.08 -29.85 17.31
N ASN A 198 -11.54 -29.01 18.23
CA ASN A 198 -11.61 -27.54 18.12
C ASN A 198 -10.27 -26.87 18.54
N LEU A 199 -9.14 -27.56 18.35
CA LEU A 199 -7.83 -27.16 18.87
C LEU A 199 -7.00 -26.49 17.76
N SER A 200 -6.59 -25.25 17.97
CA SER A 200 -5.64 -24.57 17.10
C SER A 200 -4.25 -24.62 17.71
N VAL A 201 -3.27 -25.18 16.99
CA VAL A 201 -1.87 -25.23 17.43
C VAL A 201 -1.05 -24.28 16.58
N ALA A 202 -0.22 -23.46 17.19
CA ALA A 202 0.62 -22.48 16.51
C ALA A 202 2.08 -22.62 16.96
N ALA A 203 3.03 -22.38 16.05
CA ALA A 203 4.45 -22.53 16.36
C ALA A 203 5.32 -21.46 15.70
N VAL A 204 6.47 -21.19 16.34
CA VAL A 204 7.50 -20.25 15.89
C VAL A 204 8.83 -20.99 15.75
N PHE A 205 9.50 -20.75 14.64
CA PHE A 205 10.82 -21.32 14.35
C PHE A 205 11.94 -20.63 15.12
N LYS A 206 13.04 -21.36 15.35
CA LYS A 206 14.29 -20.79 15.88
C LYS A 206 14.88 -19.76 14.92
N ARG A 207 15.66 -18.82 15.46
CA ARG A 207 16.32 -17.78 14.67
C ARG A 207 17.35 -18.40 13.72
N GLY A 208 17.32 -18.00 12.45
CA GLY A 208 18.27 -18.45 11.42
C GLY A 208 17.86 -19.73 10.67
N VAL A 209 16.70 -20.31 10.98
CA VAL A 209 16.11 -21.36 10.14
C VAL A 209 15.52 -20.71 8.89
N ASP A 210 15.84 -21.26 7.72
CA ASP A 210 15.14 -20.95 6.47
C ASP A 210 13.78 -21.65 6.50
N ILE A 211 12.75 -20.91 6.89
CA ILE A 211 11.41 -21.47 7.14
C ILE A 211 10.86 -22.00 5.82
N SER A 212 11.09 -21.27 4.73
CA SER A 212 10.51 -21.54 3.42
C SER A 212 10.86 -22.94 2.89
N SER A 213 12.10 -23.40 3.10
CA SER A 213 12.54 -24.72 2.66
C SER A 213 12.01 -25.87 3.53
N HIS A 214 11.62 -25.58 4.76
CA HIS A 214 11.07 -26.57 5.69
C HIS A 214 9.54 -26.62 5.71
N LEU A 215 8.82 -25.62 5.18
CA LEU A 215 7.34 -25.63 5.14
C LEU A 215 6.72 -26.95 4.61
N PRO A 216 7.25 -27.59 3.54
CA PRO A 216 6.67 -28.85 3.04
C PRO A 216 6.79 -30.03 4.02
N GLU A 217 7.74 -30.00 4.94
CA GLU A 217 7.88 -31.02 6.00
C GLU A 217 6.77 -30.88 7.04
N PHE A 218 6.49 -29.64 7.46
CA PHE A 218 5.43 -29.34 8.42
C PHE A 218 4.03 -29.48 7.82
N GLU A 219 3.86 -29.15 6.54
CA GLU A 219 2.60 -29.38 5.82
C GLU A 219 2.22 -30.87 5.80
N LYS A 220 3.20 -31.78 5.66
CA LYS A 220 2.96 -33.23 5.66
C LYS A 220 2.43 -33.78 6.99
N LEU A 221 2.68 -33.09 8.10
CA LEU A 221 2.18 -33.52 9.42
C LEU A 221 0.64 -33.45 9.48
N SER A 222 0.03 -32.43 8.86
CA SER A 222 -1.43 -32.34 8.71
C SER A 222 -1.81 -31.45 7.52
N PRO A 223 -1.88 -32.02 6.30
CA PRO A 223 -2.05 -31.24 5.07
C PRO A 223 -3.38 -30.47 4.98
N LYS A 224 -4.43 -30.98 5.63
CA LYS A 224 -5.78 -30.39 5.55
C LYS A 224 -5.94 -29.17 6.44
N THR A 225 -5.19 -29.09 7.53
CA THR A 225 -5.38 -28.07 8.55
C THR A 225 -4.19 -27.13 8.70
N PHE A 226 -3.09 -27.42 8.00
CA PHE A 226 -1.90 -26.58 7.97
C PHE A 226 -2.18 -25.21 7.35
N GLY A 227 -1.69 -24.18 8.03
CA GLY A 227 -1.68 -22.80 7.56
C GLY A 227 -0.38 -22.11 7.95
N THR A 228 -0.09 -21.02 7.26
CA THR A 228 1.05 -20.16 7.57
C THR A 228 0.58 -18.74 7.85
N ASN A 229 1.32 -18.01 8.68
CA ASN A 229 1.15 -16.56 8.76
C ASN A 229 1.82 -15.91 7.55
N ALA A 230 1.15 -15.99 6.40
CA ALA A 230 1.69 -15.59 5.11
C ALA A 230 2.16 -14.13 5.10
N GLN A 231 1.44 -13.23 5.80
CA GLN A 231 1.79 -11.81 5.89
C GLN A 231 3.09 -11.61 6.67
N LEU A 232 3.23 -12.26 7.83
CA LEU A 232 4.44 -12.16 8.66
C LEU A 232 5.65 -12.77 7.96
N LEU A 233 5.49 -13.95 7.35
CA LEU A 233 6.54 -14.63 6.61
C LEU A 233 6.94 -13.82 5.36
N ALA A 234 5.98 -13.19 4.68
CA ALA A 234 6.25 -12.28 3.58
C ALA A 234 7.12 -11.11 4.00
N LEU A 235 6.83 -10.45 5.13
CA LEU A 235 7.68 -9.36 5.63
C LEU A 235 9.07 -9.84 6.08
N LYS A 236 9.17 -11.07 6.61
CA LYS A 236 10.45 -11.67 6.98
C LYS A 236 11.29 -12.17 5.80
N GLY A 237 10.67 -12.36 4.63
CA GLY A 237 11.36 -12.87 3.43
C GLY A 237 11.39 -14.39 3.33
N GLU A 238 10.54 -15.04 4.11
CA GLU A 238 10.45 -16.49 4.31
C GLU A 238 9.28 -17.12 3.54
N THR A 239 8.75 -16.40 2.55
CA THR A 239 7.68 -16.88 1.66
C THR A 239 8.21 -17.10 0.24
N SER A 240 7.47 -17.87 -0.55
CA SER A 240 7.69 -18.03 -1.98
C SER A 240 7.47 -16.71 -2.74
N ASP A 241 6.50 -15.90 -2.32
CA ASP A 241 6.22 -14.59 -2.93
C ASP A 241 7.16 -13.49 -2.37
N LYS A 242 8.33 -13.37 -2.98
CA LYS A 242 9.34 -12.38 -2.59
C LYS A 242 9.02 -10.96 -3.08
N SER A 243 7.87 -10.73 -3.71
CA SER A 243 7.56 -9.49 -4.43
C SER A 243 7.54 -8.26 -3.51
N VAL A 244 6.99 -8.37 -2.31
CA VAL A 244 6.89 -7.24 -1.36
C VAL A 244 8.29 -6.81 -0.89
N ASN A 245 9.10 -7.74 -0.38
CA ASN A 245 10.47 -7.43 0.05
C ASN A 245 11.34 -6.97 -1.10
N LEU A 246 11.25 -7.62 -2.26
CA LEU A 246 12.01 -7.25 -3.44
C LEU A 246 11.67 -5.82 -3.88
N SER A 247 10.38 -5.45 -3.87
CA SER A 247 9.93 -4.10 -4.22
C SER A 247 10.50 -3.06 -3.25
N LEU A 248 10.41 -3.30 -1.93
CA LEU A 248 11.00 -2.41 -0.92
C LEU A 248 12.52 -2.27 -1.10
N ILE A 249 13.23 -3.38 -1.27
CA ILE A 249 14.68 -3.38 -1.49
C ILE A 249 15.05 -2.59 -2.75
N ILE A 250 14.34 -2.80 -3.86
CA ILE A 250 14.59 -2.08 -5.12
C ILE A 250 14.37 -0.58 -4.93
N ILE A 251 13.24 -0.17 -4.35
CA ILE A 251 12.89 1.25 -4.16
C ILE A 251 13.98 1.95 -3.33
N PHE A 252 14.29 1.44 -2.14
CA PHE A 252 15.29 2.07 -1.27
C PHE A 252 16.70 1.99 -1.85
N SER A 253 17.07 0.89 -2.52
CA SER A 253 18.40 0.76 -3.17
C SER A 253 18.58 1.75 -4.31
N VAL A 254 17.55 1.96 -5.14
CA VAL A 254 17.59 2.94 -6.24
C VAL A 254 17.69 4.36 -5.70
N LEU A 255 16.92 4.70 -4.66
CA LEU A 255 17.00 6.02 -4.01
C LEU A 255 18.39 6.27 -3.40
N ILE A 256 18.92 5.32 -2.63
CA ILE A 256 20.27 5.42 -2.04
C ILE A 256 21.32 5.51 -3.16
N GLY A 257 21.20 4.72 -4.22
CA GLY A 257 22.10 4.77 -5.38
C GLY A 257 22.11 6.15 -6.07
N LEU A 258 20.94 6.77 -6.25
CA LEU A 258 20.81 8.12 -6.78
C LEU A 258 21.47 9.17 -5.87
N VAL A 259 21.28 9.05 -4.55
CA VAL A 259 21.92 9.94 -3.57
C VAL A 259 23.43 9.80 -3.63
N VAL A 260 23.95 8.57 -3.67
CA VAL A 260 25.40 8.30 -3.80
C VAL A 260 25.96 8.88 -5.09
N LEU A 261 25.28 8.68 -6.23
CA LEU A 261 25.70 9.24 -7.52
C LEU A 261 25.76 10.77 -7.49
N SER A 262 24.74 11.42 -6.93
CA SER A 262 24.67 12.87 -6.75
C SER A 262 25.81 13.38 -5.89
N THR A 263 26.06 12.69 -4.78
CA THR A 263 27.15 12.98 -3.84
C THR A 263 28.50 12.93 -4.55
N ILE A 264 28.77 11.87 -5.30
CA ILE A 264 30.01 11.71 -6.05
C ILE A 264 30.17 12.86 -7.05
N ALA A 265 29.12 13.23 -7.79
CA ALA A 265 29.16 14.31 -8.77
C ALA A 265 29.51 15.67 -8.14
N VAL A 266 28.80 16.05 -7.07
CA VAL A 266 28.97 17.33 -6.38
C VAL A 266 30.35 17.42 -5.75
N ILE A 267 30.77 16.38 -5.03
CA ILE A 267 32.07 16.33 -4.35
C ILE A 267 33.22 16.29 -5.36
N TYR A 268 33.06 15.53 -6.46
CA TYR A 268 34.07 15.50 -7.53
C TYR A 268 34.26 16.88 -8.15
N ASN A 269 33.18 17.63 -8.38
CA ASN A 269 33.28 19.00 -8.88
C ASN A 269 34.07 19.89 -7.90
N ALA A 270 33.80 19.79 -6.59
CA ALA A 270 34.53 20.52 -5.56
C ALA A 270 36.03 20.19 -5.55
N PHE A 271 36.40 18.91 -5.49
CA PHE A 271 37.81 18.49 -5.49
C PHE A 271 38.50 18.83 -6.80
N ASN A 272 37.83 18.67 -7.94
CA ASN A 272 38.41 18.97 -9.24
C ASN A 272 38.79 20.46 -9.35
N ILE A 273 37.94 21.37 -8.86
CA ILE A 273 38.26 22.80 -8.83
C ILE A 273 39.40 23.06 -7.83
N ALA A 274 39.33 22.49 -6.62
CA ALA A 274 40.33 22.67 -5.57
C ALA A 274 41.74 22.20 -6.02
N VAL A 275 41.83 21.06 -6.70
CA VAL A 275 43.08 20.53 -7.27
C VAL A 275 43.57 21.41 -8.41
N LEU A 276 42.68 21.86 -9.32
CA LEU A 276 43.06 22.68 -10.47
C LEU A 276 43.70 24.01 -10.07
N GLU A 277 43.21 24.65 -9.00
CA GLU A 277 43.81 25.87 -8.46
C GLU A 277 45.20 25.63 -7.86
N ARG A 278 45.44 24.42 -7.33
CA ARG A 278 46.71 24.04 -6.70
C ARG A 278 47.69 23.34 -7.64
N MET A 279 47.39 23.23 -8.94
CA MET A 279 48.26 22.55 -9.90
C MET A 279 49.68 23.13 -9.92
N ARG A 280 49.84 24.46 -9.83
CA ARG A 280 51.16 25.11 -9.74
C ARG A 280 51.93 24.67 -8.49
N HIS A 281 51.26 24.58 -7.34
CA HIS A 281 51.88 24.12 -6.09
C HIS A 281 52.30 22.64 -6.17
N PHE A 282 51.46 21.77 -6.74
CA PHE A 282 51.82 20.36 -6.92
C PHE A 282 53.01 20.18 -7.87
N GLY A 283 53.13 21.01 -8.90
CA GLY A 283 54.29 20.97 -9.77
C GLY A 283 55.58 21.51 -9.15
N LEU A 284 55.51 22.52 -8.28
CA LEU A 284 56.65 22.96 -7.47
C LEU A 284 57.09 21.89 -6.47
N LEU A 285 56.15 21.16 -5.86
CA LEU A 285 56.49 20.01 -5.02
C LEU A 285 57.19 18.92 -5.84
N ARG A 286 56.75 18.71 -7.09
CA ARG A 286 57.38 17.75 -8.01
C ARG A 286 58.78 18.17 -8.45
N THR A 287 59.08 19.48 -8.56
CA THR A 287 60.46 19.96 -8.82
C THR A 287 61.39 19.73 -7.63
N ILE A 288 60.86 19.68 -6.40
CA ILE A 288 61.63 19.42 -5.16
C ILE A 288 61.78 17.90 -4.91
N GLY A 289 61.19 17.04 -5.77
CA GLY A 289 61.34 15.58 -5.70
C GLY A 289 60.15 14.83 -5.12
N ALA A 290 59.00 15.46 -4.92
CA ALA A 290 57.80 14.76 -4.46
C ALA A 290 57.32 13.70 -5.48
N THR A 291 57.06 12.49 -5.01
CA THR A 291 56.63 11.38 -5.88
C THR A 291 55.14 11.50 -6.24
N PRO A 292 54.68 10.92 -7.37
CA PRO A 292 53.26 10.92 -7.74
C PRO A 292 52.35 10.24 -6.70
N SER A 293 52.85 9.27 -5.93
CA SER A 293 52.12 8.66 -4.82
C SER A 293 51.97 9.61 -3.63
N GLN A 294 53.01 10.39 -3.30
CA GLN A 294 52.95 11.41 -2.26
C GLN A 294 51.93 12.52 -2.62
N LEU A 295 51.90 12.97 -3.87
CA LEU A 295 50.92 13.96 -4.34
C LEU A 295 49.47 13.44 -4.27
N ARG A 296 49.22 12.19 -4.66
CA ARG A 296 47.90 11.54 -4.48
C ARG A 296 47.53 11.42 -3.01
N GLY A 297 48.50 11.04 -2.17
CA GLY A 297 48.31 10.88 -0.73
C GLY A 297 47.89 12.18 -0.05
N ILE A 298 48.34 13.35 -0.51
CA ILE A 298 47.86 14.65 -0.01
C ILE A 298 46.36 14.81 -0.27
N VAL A 299 45.91 14.58 -1.51
CA VAL A 299 44.50 14.74 -1.90
C VAL A 299 43.60 13.74 -1.17
N PHE A 300 44.01 12.47 -1.04
CA PHE A 300 43.24 11.48 -0.27
C PHE A 300 43.20 11.80 1.22
N ARG A 301 44.28 12.36 1.80
CA ARG A 301 44.26 12.83 3.20
C ARG A 301 43.34 14.03 3.39
N GLU A 302 43.28 14.97 2.45
CA GLU A 302 42.27 16.04 2.49
C GLU A 302 40.85 15.46 2.48
N ALA A 303 40.58 14.52 1.58
CA ALA A 303 39.29 13.85 1.49
C ALA A 303 38.94 13.06 2.76
N GLY A 304 39.91 12.35 3.36
CA GLY A 304 39.73 11.65 4.62
C GLY A 304 39.45 12.59 5.80
N LEU A 305 40.14 13.74 5.88
CA LEU A 305 39.87 14.75 6.90
C LEU A 305 38.48 15.38 6.74
N LEU A 306 38.04 15.62 5.51
CA LEU A 306 36.69 16.12 5.23
C LEU A 306 35.63 15.08 5.63
N ALA A 307 35.85 13.81 5.30
CA ALA A 307 34.98 12.71 5.67
C ALA A 307 34.90 12.51 7.20
N LEU A 308 36.02 12.68 7.91
CA LEU A 308 36.09 12.55 9.36
C LEU A 308 35.14 13.51 10.09
N TYR A 309 34.93 14.72 9.56
CA TYR A 309 33.96 15.67 10.14
C TYR A 309 32.57 15.54 9.51
N GLY A 310 32.50 15.33 8.20
CA GLY A 310 31.24 15.27 7.46
C GLY A 310 30.39 14.05 7.79
N ILE A 311 30.99 12.86 7.95
CA ILE A 311 30.25 11.62 8.19
C ILE A 311 29.59 11.61 9.58
N PRO A 312 30.31 11.86 10.70
CA PRO A 312 29.67 11.85 12.02
C PRO A 312 28.57 12.91 12.14
N ALA A 313 28.83 14.12 11.66
CA ALA A 313 27.83 15.18 11.64
C ALA A 313 26.62 14.81 10.76
N GLY A 314 26.87 14.16 9.62
CA GLY A 314 25.83 13.67 8.73
C GLY A 314 24.96 12.60 9.37
N LEU A 315 25.55 11.61 10.04
CA LEU A 315 24.78 10.57 10.75
C LEU A 315 23.92 11.17 11.87
N LEU A 316 24.47 12.09 12.66
CA LEU A 316 23.74 12.76 13.74
C LEU A 316 22.56 13.57 13.20
N ILE A 317 22.78 14.36 12.14
CA ILE A 317 21.72 15.18 11.54
C ILE A 317 20.71 14.32 10.78
N GLY A 318 21.14 13.22 10.16
CA GLY A 318 20.26 12.27 9.49
C GLY A 318 19.28 11.62 10.46
N CYS A 319 19.80 11.05 11.55
CA CYS A 319 18.97 10.39 12.56
C CYS A 319 18.15 11.40 13.37
N GLY A 320 18.77 12.48 13.85
CA GLY A 320 18.09 13.50 14.65
C GLY A 320 17.07 14.31 13.84
N GLY A 321 17.39 14.61 12.58
CA GLY A 321 16.47 15.29 11.67
C GLY A 321 15.28 14.40 11.30
N LEU A 322 15.51 13.11 11.04
CA LEU A 322 14.42 12.16 10.83
C LEU A 322 13.53 12.05 12.07
N TRP A 323 14.11 11.87 13.25
CA TRP A 323 13.37 11.84 14.51
C TRP A 323 12.53 13.08 14.73
N LEU A 324 13.12 14.27 14.55
CA LEU A 324 12.42 15.55 14.71
C LEU A 324 11.23 15.69 13.74
N VAL A 325 11.40 15.27 12.49
CA VAL A 325 10.33 15.32 11.49
C VAL A 325 9.19 14.36 11.86
N LEU A 326 9.52 13.13 12.27
CA LEU A 326 8.51 12.14 12.68
C LEU A 326 7.72 12.63 13.90
N GLU A 327 8.42 13.19 14.89
CA GLU A 327 7.79 13.76 16.08
C GLU A 327 6.89 14.96 15.72
N ALA A 328 7.36 15.86 14.87
CA ALA A 328 6.58 17.02 14.43
C ALA A 328 5.33 16.60 13.64
N MET A 329 5.40 15.55 12.84
CA MET A 329 4.25 14.99 12.12
C MET A 329 3.25 14.36 13.10
N SER A 330 3.72 13.55 14.05
CA SER A 330 2.86 12.94 15.07
C SER A 330 2.17 14.00 15.93
N ALA A 331 2.89 15.04 16.37
CA ALA A 331 2.33 16.17 17.13
C ALA A 331 1.29 16.98 16.33
N ALA A 332 1.43 17.04 15.00
CA ALA A 332 0.46 17.66 14.11
C ALA A 332 -0.75 16.75 13.81
N GLY A 333 -0.85 15.57 14.42
CA GLY A 333 -1.95 14.63 14.25
C GLY A 333 -1.87 13.78 12.98
N PHE A 334 -0.73 13.76 12.29
CA PHE A 334 -0.53 12.89 11.13
C PHE A 334 -0.07 11.50 11.57
N ASN A 335 -0.94 10.50 11.38
CA ASN A 335 -0.56 9.11 11.49
C ASN A 335 0.23 8.70 10.25
N ILE A 336 1.51 8.38 10.42
CA ILE A 336 2.38 7.98 9.32
C ILE A 336 2.08 6.52 8.97
N LEU A 337 1.71 6.26 7.71
CA LEU A 337 1.43 4.90 7.20
C LEU A 337 0.37 4.16 8.04
N THR A 338 -0.62 4.88 8.59
CA THR A 338 -1.67 4.36 9.48
C THR A 338 -1.17 3.60 10.71
N PHE A 339 0.12 3.74 11.08
CA PHE A 339 0.65 3.24 12.33
C PHE A 339 0.37 4.23 13.45
N ASP A 340 -0.37 3.77 14.46
CA ASP A 340 -0.44 4.47 15.73
C ASP A 340 0.93 4.37 16.43
N GLY A 341 1.57 5.50 16.68
CA GLY A 341 2.89 5.57 17.32
C GLY A 341 4.04 4.92 16.54
N PHE A 342 4.26 5.32 15.27
CA PHE A 342 5.42 4.87 14.48
C PHE A 342 6.74 4.94 15.28
N LYS A 343 7.38 3.79 15.49
CA LYS A 343 8.61 3.69 16.29
C LYS A 343 9.83 3.82 15.41
N LEU A 344 10.64 4.86 15.65
CA LEU A 344 11.95 4.98 15.01
C LEU A 344 12.96 4.02 15.68
N THR A 345 13.39 3.00 14.93
CA THR A 345 14.37 2.00 15.36
C THR A 345 15.74 2.28 14.76
N LEU A 346 16.74 2.56 15.59
CA LEU A 346 18.11 2.79 15.13
C LEU A 346 18.89 1.48 15.05
N HIS A 347 19.22 1.06 13.83
CA HIS A 347 20.01 -0.13 13.59
C HIS A 347 21.48 0.20 13.33
N ALA A 348 22.37 -0.38 14.13
CA ALA A 348 23.81 -0.12 14.03
C ALA A 348 24.38 -0.44 12.64
N TRP A 349 23.91 -1.50 11.99
CA TRP A 349 24.38 -1.91 10.66
C TRP A 349 24.03 -0.87 9.58
N ILE A 350 22.94 -0.12 9.73
CA ILE A 350 22.56 0.96 8.81
C ILE A 350 23.46 2.17 9.00
N LEU A 351 23.77 2.53 10.25
CA LEU A 351 24.67 3.64 10.55
C LEU A 351 26.09 3.35 10.06
N VAL A 352 26.59 2.14 10.33
CA VAL A 352 27.90 1.68 9.84
C VAL A 352 27.89 1.58 8.31
N GLY A 353 26.84 1.02 7.71
CA GLY A 353 26.68 0.94 6.26
C GLY A 353 26.68 2.32 5.60
N SER A 354 25.94 3.28 6.16
CA SER A 354 25.87 4.67 5.69
C SER A 354 27.23 5.37 5.80
N ALA A 355 27.97 5.14 6.89
CA ALA A 355 29.33 5.65 7.06
C ALA A 355 30.29 5.09 6.02
N ILE A 356 30.25 3.78 5.76
CA ILE A 356 31.08 3.11 4.76
C ILE A 356 30.75 3.63 3.36
N VAL A 357 29.47 3.67 2.99
CA VAL A 357 29.02 4.16 1.68
C VAL A 357 29.41 5.62 1.49
N GLY A 358 29.22 6.47 2.50
CA GLY A 358 29.65 7.87 2.48
C GLY A 358 31.17 8.01 2.29
N LEU A 359 31.97 7.23 3.03
CA LEU A 359 33.43 7.24 2.91
C LEU A 359 33.87 6.81 1.51
N LEU A 360 33.29 5.72 0.97
CA LEU A 360 33.57 5.23 -0.37
C LEU A 360 33.21 6.28 -1.43
N ALA A 361 32.04 6.93 -1.31
CA ALA A 361 31.62 8.00 -2.22
C ALA A 361 32.61 9.17 -2.22
N VAL A 362 33.08 9.62 -1.05
CA VAL A 362 34.08 10.69 -0.93
C VAL A 362 35.42 10.28 -1.56
N MET A 363 35.88 9.06 -1.30
CA MET A 363 37.13 8.55 -1.87
C MET A 363 37.05 8.41 -3.41
N LEU A 364 35.95 7.87 -3.93
CA LEU A 364 35.70 7.75 -5.36
C LEU A 364 35.64 9.13 -6.04
N ALA A 365 34.99 10.10 -5.41
CA ALA A 365 34.93 11.47 -5.91
C ALA A 365 36.32 12.15 -5.93
N ALA A 366 37.17 11.87 -4.94
CA ALA A 366 38.54 12.39 -4.88
C ALA A 366 39.53 11.66 -5.80
N TRP A 367 39.18 10.48 -6.32
CA TRP A 367 40.07 9.62 -7.09
C TRP A 367 40.57 10.28 -8.39
N LEU A 368 39.66 10.74 -9.24
CA LEU A 368 40.02 11.39 -10.51
C LEU A 368 40.83 12.68 -10.31
N PRO A 369 40.48 13.59 -9.38
CA PRO A 369 41.29 14.76 -9.07
C PRO A 369 42.67 14.40 -8.51
N ALA A 370 42.77 13.39 -7.63
CA ALA A 370 44.05 12.91 -7.11
C ALA A 370 44.95 12.39 -8.24
N LEU A 371 44.41 11.63 -9.19
CA LEU A 371 45.14 11.20 -10.38
C LEU A 371 45.65 12.39 -11.20
N LYS A 372 44.83 13.43 -11.40
CA LYS A 372 45.26 14.66 -12.11
C LYS A 372 46.41 15.36 -11.38
N ALA A 373 46.36 15.49 -10.06
CA ALA A 373 47.44 16.08 -9.26
C ALA A 373 48.77 15.32 -9.43
N SER A 374 48.70 13.98 -9.49
CA SER A 374 49.88 13.13 -9.65
C SER A 374 50.55 13.21 -11.03
N ARG A 375 49.80 13.65 -12.04
CA ARG A 375 50.24 13.72 -13.44
C ARG A 375 50.75 15.11 -13.85
N VAL A 376 50.86 16.05 -12.91
CA VAL A 376 51.40 17.41 -13.17
C VAL A 376 52.85 17.34 -13.61
N SER A 377 53.20 17.83 -14.81
CA SER A 377 54.60 17.92 -15.24
C SER A 377 55.34 19.04 -14.48
N PRO A 378 56.59 18.81 -14.01
CA PRO A 378 57.41 19.86 -13.38
C PRO A 378 57.60 21.07 -14.31
N VAL A 379 57.80 20.83 -15.61
CA VAL A 379 58.05 21.87 -16.63
C VAL A 379 56.80 22.70 -16.89
N ASP A 380 55.62 22.07 -16.95
CA ASP A 380 54.35 22.77 -17.20
C ASP A 380 53.94 23.67 -16.03
N ALA A 381 54.31 23.28 -14.81
CA ALA A 381 54.00 24.06 -13.62
C ALA A 381 54.84 25.33 -13.48
N VAL A 382 56.09 25.30 -13.95
CA VAL A 382 56.98 26.47 -13.98
C VAL A 382 56.59 27.43 -15.09
N ARG A 383 56.13 26.92 -16.24
CA ARG A 383 55.70 27.74 -17.39
C ARG A 383 54.41 28.52 -17.16
N GLY A 384 53.64 28.25 -16.11
CA GLY A 384 52.40 28.97 -15.76
C GLY A 384 51.24 28.81 -16.76
N THR A 385 51.46 28.14 -17.89
CA THR A 385 50.46 27.83 -18.91
C THR A 385 49.64 26.61 -18.51
N GLY A 386 48.90 26.71 -17.40
CA GLY A 386 48.02 25.64 -16.97
C GLY A 386 46.93 25.35 -18.01
N ASN A 387 46.99 24.18 -18.64
CA ASN A 387 45.88 23.52 -19.36
C ASN A 387 45.09 24.34 -20.39
N ILE A 388 45.69 25.32 -21.08
CA ILE A 388 45.12 25.80 -22.34
C ILE A 388 45.49 24.79 -23.41
N VAL A 389 44.60 23.83 -23.65
CA VAL A 389 44.69 22.97 -24.84
C VAL A 389 44.72 23.91 -26.05
N ARG A 390 45.87 23.99 -26.73
CA ARG A 390 45.96 24.66 -28.03
C ARG A 390 45.08 23.85 -28.97
N ASP A 391 43.88 24.35 -29.25
CA ASP A 391 42.93 23.68 -30.14
C ASP A 391 43.60 23.58 -31.52
N SER A 392 43.80 22.36 -32.05
CA SER A 392 44.24 22.20 -33.45
C SER A 392 43.12 22.75 -34.34
N TYR A 393 43.41 23.79 -35.11
CA TYR A 393 42.48 24.48 -36.01
C TYR A 393 41.87 23.51 -37.04
N LYS A 394 40.72 22.89 -36.74
CA LYS A 394 39.85 22.27 -37.75
C LYS A 394 38.68 23.22 -38.06
N ARG A 395 38.68 23.70 -39.31
CA ARG A 395 38.07 24.96 -39.81
C ARG A 395 36.56 24.90 -40.10
N VAL A 396 35.88 23.77 -39.92
CA VAL A 396 34.43 23.67 -40.17
C VAL A 396 33.74 23.08 -38.95
N ARG A 397 32.96 23.89 -38.23
CA ARG A 397 32.17 23.42 -37.08
C ARG A 397 30.79 24.10 -37.10
N LEU A 398 29.75 23.31 -36.88
CA LEU A 398 28.34 23.75 -36.85
C LEU A 398 28.14 24.92 -35.86
N PRO A 399 27.32 25.93 -36.24
CA PRO A 399 26.99 27.07 -35.39
C PRO A 399 26.26 26.61 -34.13
N SER A 400 26.56 27.23 -32.98
CA SER A 400 25.87 26.95 -31.73
C SER A 400 24.53 27.68 -31.69
N VAL A 401 23.48 27.04 -31.15
CA VAL A 401 22.17 27.66 -30.90
C VAL A 401 22.31 28.90 -30.01
N LEU A 402 23.33 28.96 -29.15
CA LEU A 402 23.66 30.13 -28.31
C LEU A 402 24.00 31.39 -29.13
N ARG A 403 24.33 31.27 -30.42
CA ARG A 403 24.51 32.44 -31.29
C ARG A 403 23.23 33.25 -31.49
N LEU A 404 22.06 32.64 -31.29
CA LEU A 404 20.77 33.33 -31.32
C LEU A 404 20.62 34.34 -30.17
N VAL A 405 21.45 34.23 -29.12
CA VAL A 405 21.51 35.15 -27.97
C VAL A 405 22.49 36.32 -28.21
N GLY A 406 22.92 36.53 -29.45
CA GLY A 406 23.84 37.62 -29.81
C GLY A 406 25.31 37.36 -29.49
N ILE A 407 26.09 38.43 -29.32
CA ILE A 407 27.56 38.40 -29.18
C ILE A 407 27.96 37.67 -27.89
N GLU A 408 27.23 37.89 -26.80
CA GLU A 408 27.47 37.24 -25.51
C GLU A 408 27.31 35.72 -25.61
N GLY A 409 26.28 35.26 -26.31
CA GLY A 409 26.04 33.83 -26.55
C GLY A 409 27.10 33.18 -27.45
N ASP A 410 27.60 33.88 -28.47
CA ASP A 410 28.71 33.38 -29.29
C ASP A 410 30.01 33.27 -28.45
N MET A 411 30.31 34.25 -27.61
CA MET A 411 31.44 34.21 -26.68
C MET A 411 31.31 33.07 -25.66
N ALA A 412 30.13 32.89 -25.06
CA ALA A 412 29.84 31.79 -24.14
C ALA A 412 30.03 30.42 -24.82
N SER A 413 29.54 30.27 -26.06
CA SER A 413 29.67 29.03 -26.83
C SER A 413 31.13 28.66 -27.10
N LYS A 414 31.98 29.66 -27.41
CA LYS A 414 33.41 29.49 -27.60
C LYS A 414 34.10 29.09 -26.29
N ASN A 415 33.73 29.70 -25.16
CA ASN A 415 34.29 29.36 -23.85
C ASN A 415 33.92 27.93 -23.41
N ILE A 416 32.65 27.53 -23.54
CA ILE A 416 32.19 26.15 -23.26
C ILE A 416 32.97 25.14 -24.12
N ARG A 417 33.16 25.44 -25.41
CA ARG A 417 33.91 24.59 -26.35
C ARG A 417 35.40 24.53 -26.05
N ARG A 418 36.00 25.56 -25.45
CA ARG A 418 37.41 25.58 -25.00
C ARG A 418 37.59 24.79 -23.70
N ASN A 419 36.63 24.88 -22.78
CA ASN A 419 36.67 24.26 -21.46
C ASN A 419 35.72 23.05 -21.34
N ARG A 420 35.62 22.19 -22.37
CA ARG A 420 34.63 21.10 -22.43
C ARG A 420 34.67 20.16 -21.23
N SER A 421 35.85 19.92 -20.66
CA SER A 421 35.94 19.09 -19.45
C SER A 421 35.27 19.76 -18.25
N LYS A 422 35.43 21.07 -18.05
CA LYS A 422 34.80 21.76 -16.91
C LYS A 422 33.29 21.82 -17.12
N PHE A 423 32.86 22.21 -18.32
CA PHE A 423 31.44 22.28 -18.66
C PHE A 423 30.71 20.94 -18.46
N ARG A 424 31.26 19.83 -18.98
CA ARG A 424 30.65 18.51 -18.81
C ARG A 424 30.49 18.10 -17.35
N ILE A 425 31.46 18.43 -16.49
CA ILE A 425 31.43 18.09 -15.06
C ILE A 425 30.36 18.90 -14.32
N THR A 426 30.29 20.21 -14.59
CA THR A 426 29.29 21.09 -13.98
C THR A 426 27.89 20.74 -14.46
N ALA A 427 27.69 20.54 -15.77
CA ALA A 427 26.41 20.14 -16.33
C ALA A 427 25.94 18.78 -15.77
N PHE A 428 26.84 17.79 -15.67
CA PHE A 428 26.54 16.49 -15.07
C PHE A 428 26.07 16.63 -13.61
N SER A 429 26.74 17.45 -12.81
CA SER A 429 26.37 17.66 -11.40
C SER A 429 24.97 18.30 -11.26
N ILE A 430 24.64 19.25 -12.13
CA ILE A 430 23.32 19.91 -12.15
C ILE A 430 22.23 18.92 -12.57
N VAL A 431 22.46 18.15 -13.64
CA VAL A 431 21.51 17.15 -14.13
C VAL A 431 21.20 16.13 -13.05
N VAL A 432 22.21 15.56 -12.40
CA VAL A 432 22.00 14.58 -11.32
C VAL A 432 21.23 15.19 -10.14
N SER A 433 21.49 16.45 -9.80
CA SER A 433 20.77 17.14 -8.71
C SER A 433 19.29 17.37 -9.06
N ILE A 434 19.00 17.79 -10.30
CA ILE A 434 17.61 17.98 -10.76
C ILE A 434 16.87 16.64 -10.82
N THR A 435 17.51 15.59 -11.35
CA THR A 435 16.94 14.24 -11.36
C THR A 435 16.65 13.75 -9.95
N LEU A 436 17.57 13.95 -9.01
CA LEU A 436 17.37 13.59 -7.60
C LEU A 436 16.14 14.28 -7.02
N PHE A 437 16.01 15.59 -7.23
CA PHE A 437 14.87 16.36 -6.75
C PHE A 437 13.54 15.86 -7.33
N ILE A 438 13.47 15.66 -8.65
CA ILE A 438 12.25 15.17 -9.33
C ILE A 438 11.86 13.79 -8.81
N VAL A 439 12.84 12.87 -8.69
CA VAL A 439 12.58 11.51 -8.19
C VAL A 439 12.08 11.54 -6.75
N PHE A 440 12.70 12.32 -5.85
CA PHE A 440 12.23 12.43 -4.47
C PHE A 440 10.87 13.10 -4.35
N HIS A 441 10.62 14.16 -5.11
CA HIS A 441 9.33 14.84 -5.10
C HIS A 441 8.21 13.89 -5.55
N TYR A 442 8.43 13.18 -6.66
CA TYR A 442 7.47 12.20 -7.16
C TYR A 442 7.31 11.01 -6.20
N PHE A 443 8.41 10.48 -5.66
CA PHE A 443 8.37 9.40 -4.67
C PHE A 443 7.58 9.81 -3.43
N ALA A 444 7.84 11.00 -2.86
CA ALA A 444 7.11 11.50 -1.71
C ALA A 444 5.62 11.63 -2.03
N GLN A 445 5.28 12.23 -3.17
CA GLN A 445 3.89 12.38 -3.59
C GLN A 445 3.17 11.02 -3.75
N GLU A 446 3.79 10.03 -4.39
CA GLU A 446 3.21 8.70 -4.55
C GLU A 446 3.17 7.92 -3.22
N ALA A 447 4.18 8.06 -2.36
CA ALA A 447 4.18 7.46 -1.04
C ALA A 447 3.03 8.01 -0.18
N PHE A 448 2.76 9.32 -0.21
CA PHE A 448 1.64 9.92 0.51
C PHE A 448 0.27 9.42 0.01
N LYS A 449 0.10 9.20 -1.31
CA LYS A 449 -1.14 8.63 -1.87
C LYS A 449 -1.40 7.18 -1.47
N VAL A 450 -0.36 6.40 -1.14
CA VAL A 450 -0.51 5.02 -0.65
C VAL A 450 -0.93 5.01 0.83
N VAL A 451 -0.57 6.05 1.58
CA VAL A 451 -0.81 6.17 3.02
C VAL A 451 -2.19 6.75 3.33
N VAL A 452 -2.61 7.74 2.54
CA VAL A 452 -3.90 8.41 2.66
C VAL A 452 -4.67 7.99 1.43
N ASP A 453 -5.59 7.03 1.57
CA ASP A 453 -6.58 6.86 0.52
C ASP A 453 -7.37 8.18 0.55
N ASP A 454 -7.45 8.92 -0.55
CA ASP A 454 -8.13 10.24 -0.60
C ASP A 454 -9.66 10.11 -0.49
N SER A 455 -10.12 9.06 0.18
CA SER A 455 -11.49 8.80 0.56
C SER A 455 -11.84 9.67 1.77
N ARG A 456 -13.05 10.20 1.75
CA ARG A 456 -13.65 10.88 2.90
C ARG A 456 -13.84 9.96 4.09
N ASP A 457 -13.82 8.64 3.90
CA ASP A 457 -13.86 7.67 5.02
C ASP A 457 -12.62 7.83 5.92
N ASP A 458 -11.44 8.14 5.37
CA ASP A 458 -10.20 8.37 6.16
C ASP A 458 -10.24 9.70 6.95
N GLN A 459 -11.16 10.62 6.61
CA GLN A 459 -11.39 11.86 7.36
C GLN A 459 -12.44 11.69 8.47
N VAL A 460 -13.08 10.53 8.58
CA VAL A 460 -14.05 10.25 9.64
C VAL A 460 -13.31 9.85 10.92
N ALA A 461 -13.30 10.76 11.91
CA ALA A 461 -12.59 10.53 13.16
C ALA A 461 -13.17 9.38 14.01
N TYR A 462 -14.50 9.19 13.99
CA TYR A 462 -15.19 8.17 14.77
C TYR A 462 -16.32 7.52 13.96
N GLN A 463 -16.40 6.20 14.03
CA GLN A 463 -17.51 5.44 13.46
C GLN A 463 -18.28 4.72 14.56
N LEU A 464 -19.57 5.01 14.68
CA LEU A 464 -20.49 4.28 15.54
C LEU A 464 -21.13 3.16 14.72
N LEU A 465 -21.03 1.92 15.23
CA LEU A 465 -21.66 0.74 14.65
C LEU A 465 -22.64 0.18 15.66
N SER A 466 -23.85 -0.16 15.21
CA SER A 466 -24.77 -0.97 16.01
C SER A 466 -24.27 -2.40 16.04
N ALA A 467 -24.45 -3.09 17.17
CA ALA A 467 -24.13 -4.50 17.26
C ALA A 467 -25.15 -5.33 16.45
N PHE A 468 -24.67 -6.21 15.57
CA PHE A 468 -25.46 -7.21 14.85
C PHE A 468 -25.92 -8.32 15.82
N THR A 469 -26.76 -7.98 16.79
CA THR A 469 -27.35 -8.96 17.72
C THR A 469 -28.48 -9.71 17.03
N GLN A 470 -28.15 -10.58 16.06
CA GLN A 470 -28.93 -11.67 15.39
C GLN A 470 -30.47 -11.58 15.20
N ALA A 471 -31.13 -10.46 15.44
CA ALA A 471 -32.57 -10.29 15.32
C ALA A 471 -32.98 -9.54 14.05
N GLU A 472 -32.04 -8.88 13.39
CA GLU A 472 -32.26 -8.20 12.12
C GLU A 472 -31.27 -8.75 11.09
N ASP A 473 -31.54 -9.96 10.60
CA ASP A 473 -31.24 -10.23 9.20
C ASP A 473 -31.78 -9.03 8.43
N VAL A 474 -30.92 -8.33 7.68
CA VAL A 474 -31.34 -7.38 6.65
C VAL A 474 -32.06 -8.20 5.59
N ARG A 475 -33.28 -8.65 5.92
CA ARG A 475 -34.15 -9.39 5.04
C ARG A 475 -34.49 -8.45 3.91
N LEU A 476 -34.36 -8.95 2.69
CA LEU A 476 -34.89 -8.33 1.48
C LEU A 476 -36.27 -7.72 1.79
N GLY A 477 -36.38 -6.39 1.72
CA GLY A 477 -37.64 -5.67 1.96
C GLY A 477 -37.78 -4.94 3.30
N SER A 478 -36.81 -5.05 4.22
CA SER A 478 -36.77 -4.18 5.41
C SER A 478 -36.37 -2.76 4.99
N PRO A 479 -37.02 -1.69 5.51
CA PRO A 479 -36.54 -0.33 5.29
C PRO A 479 -35.06 -0.23 5.71
N ALA A 480 -34.30 0.67 5.09
CA ALA A 480 -33.01 1.09 5.65
C ALA A 480 -33.34 1.77 6.98
N GLN A 481 -33.37 0.99 8.06
CA GLN A 481 -33.71 1.50 9.38
C GLN A 481 -32.47 2.22 9.91
N ASP A 482 -32.69 3.43 10.43
CA ASP A 482 -31.68 4.09 11.23
C ASP A 482 -31.49 3.22 12.49
N LEU A 483 -30.37 2.48 12.54
CA LEU A 483 -30.03 1.63 13.69
C LEU A 483 -29.76 2.45 14.97
N LEU A 484 -29.61 3.77 14.82
CA LEU A 484 -29.53 4.75 15.89
C LEU A 484 -30.78 5.61 15.84
N ASP A 485 -31.40 5.85 17.00
CA ASP A 485 -32.55 6.75 17.05
C ASP A 485 -32.16 8.20 16.72
N ALA A 486 -33.13 8.97 16.24
CA ALA A 486 -32.92 10.35 15.81
C ALA A 486 -32.40 11.26 16.94
N LYS A 487 -32.71 10.92 18.20
CA LYS A 487 -32.25 11.68 19.36
C LYS A 487 -30.75 11.48 19.56
N THR A 488 -30.27 10.25 19.47
CA THR A 488 -28.86 9.89 19.58
C THR A 488 -28.05 10.59 18.48
N ILE A 489 -28.57 10.62 17.25
CA ILE A 489 -27.93 11.34 16.15
C ILE A 489 -27.84 12.85 16.46
N ALA A 490 -28.93 13.47 16.91
CA ALA A 490 -28.94 14.88 17.28
C ALA A 490 -28.01 15.19 18.46
N ASP A 491 -27.95 14.30 19.46
CA ASP A 491 -27.05 14.42 20.60
C ASP A 491 -25.58 14.38 20.13
N ILE A 492 -25.23 13.52 19.16
CA ILE A 492 -23.90 13.46 18.54
C ILE A 492 -23.60 14.72 17.74
N GLU A 493 -24.54 15.18 16.90
CA GLU A 493 -24.40 16.42 16.12
C GLU A 493 -24.18 17.65 17.02
N ALA A 494 -24.74 17.64 18.23
CA ALA A 494 -24.59 18.72 19.22
C ALA A 494 -23.29 18.65 20.04
N LEU A 495 -22.50 17.58 19.95
CA LEU A 495 -21.27 17.46 20.74
C LEU A 495 -20.22 18.51 20.32
N PRO A 496 -19.56 19.17 21.29
CA PRO A 496 -18.49 20.11 20.99
C PRO A 496 -17.36 19.42 20.21
N GLY A 497 -17.06 19.93 19.01
CA GLY A 497 -16.00 19.41 18.14
C GLY A 497 -16.48 18.47 17.03
N VAL A 498 -17.76 18.11 16.98
CA VAL A 498 -18.34 17.40 15.83
C VAL A 498 -18.65 18.42 14.73
N GLU A 499 -17.91 18.37 13.62
CA GLU A 499 -18.18 19.23 12.46
C GLU A 499 -19.36 18.70 11.64
N ARG A 500 -19.40 17.38 11.40
CA ARG A 500 -20.40 16.70 10.55
C ARG A 500 -20.65 15.28 11.01
N VAL A 501 -21.87 14.80 10.76
CA VAL A 501 -22.28 13.41 10.96
C VAL A 501 -22.70 12.83 9.63
N TYR A 502 -22.12 11.69 9.26
CA TYR A 502 -22.44 10.96 8.04
C TYR A 502 -23.20 9.68 8.39
N ARG A 503 -24.37 9.49 7.79
CA ARG A 503 -25.16 8.28 7.99
C ARG A 503 -24.76 7.22 6.98
N ARG A 504 -24.42 6.03 7.48
CA ARG A 504 -24.08 4.87 6.65
C ARG A 504 -25.23 3.89 6.66
N TYR A 505 -25.69 3.56 5.47
CA TYR A 505 -26.77 2.61 5.25
C TYR A 505 -26.27 1.50 4.35
N MET A 506 -26.49 0.25 4.77
CA MET A 506 -26.21 -0.91 3.93
C MET A 506 -27.46 -1.21 3.09
N MET A 507 -27.25 -1.39 1.78
CA MET A 507 -28.23 -2.00 0.90
C MET A 507 -27.83 -3.46 0.67
N PRO A 508 -28.77 -4.37 0.37
CA PRO A 508 -28.41 -5.70 -0.11
C PRO A 508 -27.61 -5.59 -1.41
N ASP A 509 -26.56 -6.38 -1.55
CA ASP A 509 -25.80 -6.46 -2.80
C ASP A 509 -26.72 -6.90 -3.95
N ALA A 510 -26.41 -6.44 -5.15
CA ALA A 510 -27.19 -6.71 -6.34
C ALA A 510 -26.33 -7.32 -7.44
N GLN A 511 -26.98 -7.83 -8.47
CA GLN A 511 -26.35 -8.18 -9.73
C GLN A 511 -26.79 -7.19 -10.80
N ALA A 512 -25.85 -6.50 -11.43
CA ALA A 512 -26.10 -5.63 -12.57
C ALA A 512 -26.14 -6.46 -13.87
N TYR A 513 -27.24 -6.33 -14.60
CA TYR A 513 -27.47 -7.00 -15.86
C TYR A 513 -27.09 -6.01 -16.96
N LEU A 514 -25.87 -6.13 -17.47
CA LEU A 514 -25.30 -5.19 -18.44
C LEU A 514 -25.27 -5.79 -19.83
N PRO A 515 -25.64 -5.06 -20.89
CA PRO A 515 -25.42 -5.50 -22.26
C PRO A 515 -23.94 -5.81 -22.50
N SER A 516 -23.65 -6.94 -23.15
CA SER A 516 -22.27 -7.37 -23.43
C SER A 516 -21.49 -6.36 -24.26
N ALA A 517 -22.18 -5.52 -25.03
CA ALA A 517 -21.58 -4.46 -25.85
C ALA A 517 -21.05 -3.26 -25.03
N VAL A 518 -21.58 -3.03 -23.83
CA VAL A 518 -21.20 -1.90 -22.96
C VAL A 518 -20.01 -2.26 -22.08
N LEU A 519 -19.73 -3.55 -21.88
CA LEU A 519 -18.56 -4.00 -21.15
C LEU A 519 -17.27 -3.71 -21.91
N ASN A 520 -16.24 -3.32 -21.17
CA ASN A 520 -14.95 -3.02 -21.76
C ASN A 520 -14.30 -4.30 -22.32
N ARG A 521 -13.98 -4.30 -23.61
CA ARG A 521 -13.35 -5.43 -24.28
C ARG A 521 -11.96 -5.75 -23.75
N ASP A 522 -11.18 -4.75 -23.31
CA ASP A 522 -9.86 -4.97 -22.71
C ASP A 522 -9.98 -5.61 -21.32
N TYR A 523 -11.05 -5.29 -20.59
CA TYR A 523 -11.35 -5.94 -19.31
C TYR A 523 -11.65 -7.43 -19.52
N LEU A 524 -12.54 -7.75 -20.46
CA LEU A 524 -12.92 -9.14 -20.77
C LEU A 524 -11.76 -9.96 -21.37
N SER A 525 -10.92 -9.37 -22.21
CA SER A 525 -9.80 -10.09 -22.83
C SER A 525 -8.72 -10.49 -21.82
N ARG A 526 -8.51 -9.71 -20.75
CA ARG A 526 -7.49 -9.97 -19.72
C ARG A 526 -7.92 -10.94 -18.65
N LEU A 527 -9.16 -10.84 -18.19
CA LEU A 527 -9.70 -11.71 -17.13
C LEU A 527 -10.29 -13.02 -17.69
N GLY A 528 -10.60 -13.06 -18.98
CA GLY A 528 -11.27 -14.16 -19.66
C GLY A 528 -12.71 -13.82 -20.01
N GLU A 529 -13.20 -14.33 -21.13
CA GLU A 529 -14.55 -14.00 -21.58
C GLU A 529 -15.66 -14.57 -20.70
N ASP A 530 -15.37 -15.48 -19.76
CA ASP A 530 -16.35 -16.14 -18.90
C ASP A 530 -16.35 -15.64 -17.45
N VAL A 531 -15.66 -14.53 -17.18
CA VAL A 531 -15.58 -13.89 -15.84
C VAL A 531 -16.94 -13.50 -15.30
N PHE A 532 -17.86 -13.13 -16.20
CA PHE A 532 -19.24 -12.83 -15.88
C PHE A 532 -20.17 -13.81 -16.59
N ALA A 533 -21.16 -14.32 -15.86
CA ALA A 533 -22.15 -15.23 -16.42
C ALA A 533 -22.87 -14.57 -17.61
N LYS A 534 -22.96 -15.31 -18.73
CA LYS A 534 -23.71 -14.93 -19.94
C LYS A 534 -25.18 -15.24 -19.72
N SER A 535 -26.05 -14.33 -20.11
CA SER A 535 -27.50 -14.53 -20.11
C SER A 535 -28.14 -13.75 -21.27
N THR A 536 -29.43 -13.97 -21.51
CA THR A 536 -30.20 -13.23 -22.52
C THR A 536 -31.41 -12.61 -21.85
N LEU A 537 -31.54 -11.28 -21.93
CA LEU A 537 -32.70 -10.56 -21.41
C LEU A 537 -33.28 -9.74 -22.56
N GLY A 538 -34.57 -9.94 -22.87
CA GLY A 538 -35.24 -9.22 -23.97
C GLY A 538 -34.66 -9.49 -25.37
N GLY A 539 -33.92 -10.59 -25.57
CA GLY A 539 -33.28 -10.93 -26.84
C GLY A 539 -31.87 -10.32 -27.04
N GLU A 540 -31.38 -9.55 -26.07
CA GLU A 540 -30.02 -9.00 -26.05
C GLU A 540 -29.10 -9.85 -25.17
N GLU A 541 -27.85 -10.06 -25.62
CA GLU A 541 -26.83 -10.80 -24.87
C GLU A 541 -26.29 -9.92 -23.74
N ILE A 542 -26.51 -10.34 -22.49
CA ILE A 542 -26.13 -9.62 -21.29
C ILE A 542 -25.10 -10.39 -20.47
N ARG A 543 -24.37 -9.66 -19.64
CA ARG A 543 -23.49 -10.20 -18.60
C ARG A 543 -24.01 -9.83 -17.22
N ILE A 544 -23.93 -10.81 -16.31
CA ILE A 544 -24.30 -10.63 -14.91
C ILE A 544 -23.04 -10.21 -14.14
N VAL A 545 -23.00 -8.94 -13.76
CA VAL A 545 -21.86 -8.30 -13.09
C VAL A 545 -22.24 -8.08 -11.62
N PRO A 546 -21.41 -8.49 -10.64
CA PRO A 546 -21.66 -8.15 -9.25
C PRO A 546 -21.72 -6.63 -9.07
N ALA A 547 -22.72 -6.15 -8.34
CA ALA A 547 -22.92 -4.74 -8.08
C ALA A 547 -23.03 -4.50 -6.58
N TYR A 548 -22.04 -3.80 -6.03
CA TYR A 548 -22.08 -3.36 -4.65
C TYR A 548 -22.99 -2.13 -4.57
N THR A 549 -24.06 -2.23 -3.79
CA THR A 549 -25.03 -1.14 -3.67
C THR A 549 -24.96 -0.49 -2.29
N THR A 550 -25.00 0.84 -2.26
CA THR A 550 -24.98 1.61 -1.01
C THR A 550 -25.95 2.78 -1.08
N LEU A 551 -26.36 3.25 0.09
CA LEU A 551 -27.19 4.44 0.24
C LEU A 551 -26.38 5.57 0.86
N TYR A 552 -26.39 6.74 0.22
CA TYR A 552 -25.87 7.98 0.78
C TYR A 552 -27.03 8.86 1.29
N ASP A 553 -26.81 9.47 2.45
CA ASP A 553 -27.64 10.58 2.92
C ASP A 553 -27.30 11.86 2.13
N GLU A 554 -28.02 12.94 2.42
CA GLU A 554 -27.82 14.22 1.74
C GLU A 554 -26.41 14.78 1.92
N GLU A 555 -25.83 14.64 3.11
CA GLU A 555 -24.47 15.13 3.40
C GLU A 555 -23.41 14.34 2.65
N ARG A 556 -23.51 13.00 2.60
CA ARG A 556 -22.59 12.17 1.80
C ARG A 556 -22.74 12.41 0.31
N MET A 557 -23.96 12.69 -0.18
CA MET A 557 -24.17 13.05 -1.59
C MET A 557 -23.47 14.36 -1.97
N LYS A 558 -23.52 15.40 -1.12
CA LYS A 558 -22.76 16.64 -1.34
C LYS A 558 -21.26 16.40 -1.43
N GLN A 559 -20.73 15.47 -0.62
CA GLN A 559 -19.30 15.11 -0.70
C GLN A 559 -18.93 14.31 -1.95
N ALA A 560 -19.89 13.82 -2.73
CA ALA A 560 -19.64 13.13 -4.00
C ALA A 560 -19.39 14.08 -5.18
N GLU A 561 -19.81 15.34 -5.08
CA GLU A 561 -19.67 16.33 -6.17
C GLU A 561 -18.23 16.51 -6.69
N PRO A 562 -17.17 16.59 -5.85
CA PRO A 562 -15.80 16.75 -6.33
C PRO A 562 -15.29 15.57 -7.16
N TYR A 563 -15.91 14.40 -7.01
CA TYR A 563 -15.53 13.17 -7.71
C TYR A 563 -16.33 12.95 -9.00
N LEU A 564 -17.25 13.85 -9.33
CA LEU A 564 -18.13 13.72 -10.48
C LEU A 564 -17.38 13.93 -11.80
N ILE A 565 -17.36 12.88 -12.63
CA ILE A 565 -16.86 12.94 -14.02
C ILE A 565 -17.96 13.48 -14.94
N ALA A 566 -19.19 13.02 -14.75
CA ALA A 566 -20.34 13.39 -15.58
C ALA A 566 -21.66 13.27 -14.81
N GLY A 567 -22.66 14.07 -15.17
CA GLY A 567 -24.02 14.00 -14.62
C GLY A 567 -24.24 14.94 -13.44
N THR A 568 -24.92 14.48 -12.39
CA THR A 568 -25.19 15.25 -11.17
C THR A 568 -25.19 14.38 -9.92
N ALA A 569 -24.67 14.89 -8.80
CA ALA A 569 -24.77 14.29 -7.47
C ALA A 569 -25.84 14.94 -6.58
N ASP A 570 -26.67 15.83 -7.16
CA ASP A 570 -27.77 16.50 -6.46
C ASP A 570 -28.88 15.49 -6.12
N PRO A 571 -29.19 15.24 -4.84
CA PRO A 571 -30.20 14.28 -4.42
C PRO A 571 -31.59 14.54 -5.01
N ALA A 572 -31.96 15.81 -5.21
CA ALA A 572 -33.28 16.16 -5.74
C ALA A 572 -33.41 15.75 -7.21
N LYS A 573 -32.40 16.07 -8.04
CA LYS A 573 -32.37 15.70 -9.47
C LYS A 573 -32.24 14.20 -9.69
N LEU A 574 -31.49 13.51 -8.84
CA LEU A 574 -31.41 12.05 -8.86
C LEU A 574 -32.77 11.43 -8.52
N SER A 575 -33.49 11.97 -7.54
CA SER A 575 -34.81 11.46 -7.15
C SER A 575 -35.85 11.56 -8.28
N GLU A 576 -35.84 12.64 -9.06
CA GLU A 576 -36.77 12.84 -10.19
C GLU A 576 -36.65 11.77 -11.29
N THR A 577 -35.45 11.23 -11.48
CA THR A 577 -35.13 10.30 -12.58
C THR A 577 -34.98 8.86 -12.12
N ASN A 578 -35.22 8.57 -10.83
CA ASN A 578 -34.80 7.33 -10.18
C ASN A 578 -33.31 7.03 -10.46
N GLY A 579 -32.51 8.10 -10.39
CA GLY A 579 -31.10 8.14 -10.71
C GLY A 579 -30.23 7.56 -9.60
N VAL A 580 -29.12 6.95 -10.00
CA VAL A 580 -28.03 6.49 -9.14
C VAL A 580 -26.71 7.09 -9.60
N LEU A 581 -25.76 7.24 -8.67
CA LEU A 581 -24.37 7.46 -9.03
C LEU A 581 -23.69 6.11 -9.22
N ILE A 582 -22.79 6.02 -10.19
CA ILE A 582 -21.99 4.81 -10.41
C ILE A 582 -20.50 5.09 -10.33
N VAL A 583 -19.74 4.10 -9.87
CA VAL A 583 -18.30 4.01 -10.07
C VAL A 583 -18.05 2.76 -10.88
N GLN A 584 -17.63 2.94 -12.13
CA GLN A 584 -17.34 1.84 -13.05
C GLN A 584 -15.84 1.58 -13.22
N LYS A 585 -14.99 2.42 -12.61
CA LYS A 585 -13.55 2.21 -12.57
C LYS A 585 -13.21 1.13 -11.54
N VAL A 586 -12.52 0.10 -12.00
CA VAL A 586 -12.20 -1.11 -11.22
C VAL A 586 -10.70 -1.41 -11.27
N LYS A 587 -10.24 -2.21 -10.31
CA LYS A 587 -8.84 -2.65 -10.19
C LYS A 587 -8.74 -4.17 -10.06
N PRO A 588 -9.11 -4.92 -11.12
CA PRO A 588 -9.09 -6.37 -11.09
C PRO A 588 -7.67 -6.91 -10.91
N TYR A 589 -7.57 -8.04 -10.22
CA TYR A 589 -6.36 -8.84 -10.15
C TYR A 589 -6.37 -9.87 -11.29
N ILE A 590 -5.36 -9.82 -12.15
CA ILE A 590 -5.19 -10.72 -13.29
C ILE A 590 -4.28 -11.85 -12.86
N GLN A 591 -4.85 -13.03 -12.61
CA GLN A 591 -4.10 -14.20 -12.15
C GLN A 591 -2.96 -14.59 -13.10
N ALA A 592 -3.18 -14.52 -14.41
CA ALA A 592 -2.17 -14.89 -15.42
C ALA A 592 -0.92 -14.00 -15.40
N GLU A 593 -1.03 -12.76 -14.91
CA GLU A 593 0.05 -11.78 -14.89
C GLU A 593 0.52 -11.42 -13.48
N ASP A 594 -0.15 -11.97 -12.45
CA ASP A 594 0.04 -11.65 -11.03
C ASP A 594 0.05 -10.13 -10.75
N LYS A 595 -0.86 -9.40 -11.41
CA LYS A 595 -0.88 -7.93 -11.40
C LYS A 595 -2.29 -7.36 -11.33
N LYS A 596 -2.40 -6.18 -10.73
CA LYS A 596 -3.62 -5.38 -10.68
C LYS A 596 -3.56 -4.23 -11.69
N TYR A 597 -4.65 -3.97 -12.41
CA TYR A 597 -4.72 -2.90 -13.42
C TYR A 597 -5.88 -1.96 -13.14
N ASN A 598 -5.67 -0.65 -13.23
CA ASN A 598 -6.76 0.32 -13.20
C ASN A 598 -7.41 0.39 -14.59
N MET A 599 -8.71 0.10 -14.69
CA MET A 599 -9.45 0.15 -15.95
C MET A 599 -10.94 0.42 -15.72
N GLU A 600 -11.65 0.81 -16.77
CA GLU A 600 -13.11 0.91 -16.75
C GLU A 600 -13.73 -0.47 -16.97
N LEU A 601 -14.67 -0.87 -16.11
CA LEU A 601 -15.45 -2.10 -16.22
C LEU A 601 -16.40 -2.07 -17.41
N ALA A 602 -17.07 -0.93 -17.57
CA ALA A 602 -18.10 -0.69 -18.55
C ALA A 602 -17.98 0.73 -19.10
N SER A 603 -18.60 0.99 -20.26
CA SER A 603 -18.71 2.31 -20.87
C SER A 603 -20.14 2.86 -20.69
N LEU A 604 -20.65 2.87 -19.46
CA LEU A 604 -21.97 3.43 -19.15
C LEU A 604 -21.91 4.96 -19.24
N ALA A 605 -22.99 5.57 -19.73
CA ALA A 605 -23.17 7.00 -19.85
C ALA A 605 -24.34 7.49 -18.98
N VAL A 606 -24.33 8.78 -18.65
CA VAL A 606 -25.43 9.42 -17.93
C VAL A 606 -26.71 9.33 -18.77
N GLY A 607 -27.79 8.85 -18.15
CA GLY A 607 -29.09 8.59 -18.77
C GLY A 607 -29.34 7.13 -19.13
N ASP A 608 -28.30 6.29 -19.18
CA ASP A 608 -28.41 4.86 -19.46
C ASP A 608 -29.28 4.17 -18.42
N LYS A 609 -30.00 3.13 -18.86
CA LYS A 609 -30.76 2.26 -17.98
C LYS A 609 -29.86 1.19 -17.39
N LEU A 610 -29.99 0.97 -16.08
CA LEU A 610 -29.28 -0.05 -15.35
C LEU A 610 -30.28 -0.99 -14.66
N SER A 611 -30.25 -2.27 -15.05
CA SER A 611 -31.10 -3.31 -14.47
C SER A 611 -30.35 -4.02 -13.34
N LEU A 612 -30.89 -3.94 -12.13
CA LEU A 612 -30.32 -4.54 -10.92
C LEU A 612 -31.23 -5.67 -10.42
N ASN A 613 -30.64 -6.84 -10.17
CA ASN A 613 -31.32 -7.96 -9.52
C ASN A 613 -30.89 -8.04 -8.06
N PHE A 614 -31.85 -7.91 -7.15
CA PHE A 614 -31.63 -8.08 -5.70
C PHE A 614 -32.04 -9.47 -5.19
N GLY A 615 -32.62 -10.31 -6.06
CA GLY A 615 -33.10 -11.65 -5.73
C GLY A 615 -32.12 -12.74 -6.13
N THR A 616 -32.52 -14.00 -5.96
CA THR A 616 -31.73 -15.15 -6.43
C THR A 616 -31.94 -15.36 -7.93
N GLN A 617 -31.15 -16.24 -8.56
CA GLN A 617 -31.38 -16.61 -9.96
C GLN A 617 -32.74 -17.30 -10.18
N GLU A 618 -33.22 -18.05 -9.18
CA GLU A 618 -34.50 -18.76 -9.24
C GLU A 618 -35.70 -17.83 -8.98
N GLN A 619 -35.51 -16.78 -8.17
CA GLN A 619 -36.51 -15.77 -7.87
C GLN A 619 -35.92 -14.37 -8.07
N PRO A 620 -35.79 -13.91 -9.33
CA PRO A 620 -35.15 -12.63 -9.63
C PRO A 620 -36.04 -11.47 -9.17
N LEU A 621 -35.45 -10.53 -8.44
CA LEU A 621 -36.05 -9.27 -8.03
C LEU A 621 -35.46 -8.13 -8.86
N MET A 622 -35.90 -8.03 -10.11
CA MET A 622 -35.41 -7.03 -11.06
C MET A 622 -35.93 -5.63 -10.73
N ARG A 623 -35.03 -4.65 -10.79
CA ARG A 623 -35.33 -3.22 -10.64
C ARG A 623 -34.55 -2.41 -11.68
N GLU A 624 -35.21 -1.44 -12.30
CA GLU A 624 -34.56 -0.51 -13.23
C GLU A 624 -34.25 0.82 -12.52
N VAL A 625 -33.00 1.26 -12.64
CA VAL A 625 -32.54 2.61 -12.27
C VAL A 625 -31.90 3.30 -13.47
N ARG A 626 -31.67 4.60 -13.37
CA ARG A 626 -30.95 5.37 -14.40
C ARG A 626 -29.61 5.83 -13.88
N VAL A 627 -28.60 5.86 -14.74
CA VAL A 627 -27.31 6.47 -14.40
C VAL A 627 -27.50 7.99 -14.35
N GLY A 628 -27.55 8.56 -13.16
CA GLY A 628 -27.70 10.00 -12.93
C GLY A 628 -26.36 10.75 -12.84
N GLY A 629 -25.31 10.04 -12.45
CA GLY A 629 -23.94 10.55 -12.44
C GLY A 629 -22.90 9.45 -12.40
N ILE A 630 -21.68 9.79 -12.86
CA ILE A 630 -20.53 8.88 -12.91
C ILE A 630 -19.42 9.52 -12.09
N LEU A 631 -18.92 8.78 -11.11
CA LEU A 631 -17.85 9.23 -10.21
C LEU A 631 -16.51 8.59 -10.61
N SER A 632 -15.42 9.32 -10.38
CA SER A 632 -14.05 8.83 -10.58
C SER A 632 -13.63 7.78 -9.55
N GLN A 633 -14.17 7.90 -8.34
CA GLN A 633 -14.05 6.98 -7.22
C GLN A 633 -15.23 7.21 -6.25
N ALA A 634 -15.52 6.23 -5.41
CA ALA A 634 -16.50 6.39 -4.34
C ALA A 634 -15.89 7.27 -3.22
N PRO A 635 -16.55 8.34 -2.76
CA PRO A 635 -15.99 9.23 -1.73
C PRO A 635 -15.81 8.52 -0.38
N PHE A 636 -16.67 7.55 -0.08
CA PHE A 636 -16.70 6.87 1.22
C PHE A 636 -16.59 5.34 1.08
N SER A 637 -15.64 4.91 0.27
CA SER A 637 -15.30 3.52 0.04
C SER A 637 -13.86 3.51 -0.51
N PRO A 638 -13.09 2.42 -0.33
CA PRO A 638 -11.75 2.32 -0.91
C PRO A 638 -11.74 2.70 -2.40
N THR A 639 -10.70 3.41 -2.81
CA THR A 639 -10.61 4.10 -4.12
C THR A 639 -10.81 3.18 -5.34
N THR A 640 -10.63 1.86 -5.19
CA THR A 640 -10.87 0.89 -6.27
C THR A 640 -11.38 -0.45 -5.74
N LEU A 641 -12.49 -0.93 -6.31
CA LEU A 641 -13.03 -2.27 -6.08
C LEU A 641 -12.44 -3.28 -7.08
N GLY A 642 -12.48 -4.56 -6.72
CA GLY A 642 -11.88 -5.64 -7.53
C GLY A 642 -12.54 -5.78 -8.90
N THR A 643 -13.79 -6.22 -8.94
CA THR A 643 -14.49 -6.61 -10.18
C THR A 643 -15.96 -6.21 -10.20
N GLU A 644 -16.38 -5.31 -9.30
CA GLU A 644 -17.78 -5.01 -9.02
C GLU A 644 -18.14 -3.60 -9.48
N LEU A 645 -19.37 -3.41 -9.95
CA LEU A 645 -19.92 -2.09 -10.25
C LEU A 645 -20.41 -1.45 -8.94
N TYR A 646 -19.91 -0.28 -8.57
CA TYR A 646 -20.42 0.42 -7.41
C TYR A 646 -21.64 1.25 -7.79
N VAL A 647 -22.73 1.10 -7.05
CA VAL A 647 -23.98 1.81 -7.28
C VAL A 647 -24.41 2.53 -6.00
N ILE A 648 -24.56 3.84 -6.08
CA ILE A 648 -24.90 4.70 -4.95
C ILE A 648 -26.30 5.28 -5.20
N GLY A 649 -27.24 4.89 -4.35
CA GLY A 649 -28.61 5.40 -4.37
C GLY A 649 -28.83 6.51 -3.33
N THR A 650 -29.95 7.22 -3.51
CA THR A 650 -30.53 8.08 -2.47
C THR A 650 -31.63 7.34 -1.69
N LYS A 651 -32.13 7.93 -0.59
CA LYS A 651 -33.15 7.29 0.26
C LYS A 651 -34.46 7.09 -0.50
N THR A 652 -34.79 8.01 -1.42
CA THR A 652 -35.95 7.92 -2.32
C THR A 652 -35.75 6.82 -3.37
N THR A 653 -34.57 6.75 -4.00
CA THR A 653 -34.21 5.66 -4.93
C THR A 653 -34.35 4.31 -4.23
N TYR A 654 -33.84 4.17 -3.00
CA TYR A 654 -33.96 2.94 -2.21
C TYR A 654 -35.41 2.54 -1.93
N ALA A 655 -36.23 3.49 -1.49
CA ALA A 655 -37.64 3.25 -1.23
C ALA A 655 -38.39 2.79 -2.50
N ALA A 656 -38.05 3.36 -3.67
CA ALA A 656 -38.59 2.94 -4.96
C ALA A 656 -38.13 1.51 -5.34
N LEU A 657 -36.87 1.16 -5.05
CA LEU A 657 -36.31 -0.17 -5.30
C LEU A 657 -36.98 -1.26 -4.46
N LEU A 658 -37.44 -0.98 -3.23
CA LEU A 658 -38.05 -1.99 -2.37
C LEU A 658 -39.59 -2.10 -2.48
N LYS A 659 -40.31 -1.02 -2.83
CA LYS A 659 -41.78 -1.01 -2.85
C LYS A 659 -42.43 -1.95 -3.90
N GLY A 660 -41.70 -2.45 -4.89
CA GLY A 660 -42.24 -3.37 -5.91
C GLY A 660 -42.45 -4.82 -5.44
N GLY A 661 -42.59 -5.07 -4.13
CA GLY A 661 -42.63 -6.39 -3.49
C GLY A 661 -43.94 -6.71 -2.78
N SER A 662 -45.08 -6.18 -3.23
CA SER A 662 -46.40 -6.55 -2.69
C SER A 662 -47.39 -6.83 -3.82
N GLY A 663 -47.17 -7.95 -4.53
CA GLY A 663 -48.18 -8.58 -5.39
C GLY A 663 -48.82 -9.76 -4.66
N ARG A 664 -49.58 -9.50 -3.60
CA ARG A 664 -50.61 -10.41 -3.08
C ARG A 664 -51.92 -9.64 -3.04
N ASP A 665 -52.46 -9.38 -4.23
CA ASP A 665 -53.89 -9.15 -4.40
C ASP A 665 -54.51 -10.45 -4.88
N GLY A 666 -55.61 -10.82 -4.24
CA GLY A 666 -56.20 -12.15 -4.30
C GLY A 666 -56.71 -12.55 -5.69
N ALA A 667 -56.41 -13.79 -6.06
CA ALA A 667 -57.25 -14.58 -6.96
C ALA A 667 -57.00 -16.08 -6.67
N GLU A 668 -58.02 -16.67 -6.05
CA GLU A 668 -58.50 -18.06 -6.17
C GLU A 668 -57.52 -19.24 -6.08
N ARG A 669 -57.80 -20.08 -5.07
CA ARG A 669 -57.35 -21.47 -4.96
C ARG A 669 -57.91 -22.29 -6.12
N HIS A 670 -57.04 -22.91 -6.92
CA HIS A 670 -57.29 -24.25 -7.46
C HIS A 670 -55.97 -25.03 -7.58
N GLY A 671 -56.01 -26.29 -7.14
CA GLY A 671 -54.88 -27.22 -7.04
C GLY A 671 -54.43 -27.83 -8.38
N PRO A 672 -53.49 -28.80 -8.35
CA PRO A 672 -52.52 -29.04 -9.42
C PRO A 672 -52.93 -30.15 -10.41
N ALA A 673 -52.52 -29.99 -11.67
CA ALA A 673 -52.34 -31.04 -12.68
C ALA A 673 -51.33 -30.47 -13.69
N GLY A 674 -50.23 -31.11 -14.09
CA GLY A 674 -50.08 -32.49 -14.53
C GLY A 674 -49.81 -32.48 -16.05
N GLY A 675 -48.63 -32.92 -16.48
CA GLY A 675 -48.43 -33.51 -17.82
C GLY A 675 -47.98 -32.61 -18.98
N SER A 676 -46.70 -32.80 -19.35
CA SER A 676 -46.27 -33.32 -20.67
C SER A 676 -46.59 -32.59 -21.99
N ILE A 677 -45.50 -32.30 -22.73
CA ILE A 677 -45.23 -32.74 -24.12
C ILE A 677 -45.84 -31.95 -25.31
N LEU A 678 -44.91 -31.41 -26.12
CA LEU A 678 -44.89 -31.26 -27.59
C LEU A 678 -46.16 -30.75 -28.32
N ARG A 679 -46.03 -29.65 -29.09
CA ARG A 679 -45.84 -29.67 -30.56
C ARG A 679 -45.99 -28.26 -31.17
N TRP A 680 -45.10 -27.98 -32.12
CA TRP A 680 -45.30 -26.98 -33.17
C TRP A 680 -46.53 -27.28 -34.03
N PRO A 681 -47.06 -26.27 -34.74
CA PRO A 681 -47.14 -26.44 -36.18
C PRO A 681 -46.52 -25.30 -36.98
N THR A 682 -45.88 -25.75 -38.03
CA THR A 682 -45.28 -25.07 -39.17
C THR A 682 -46.27 -24.35 -40.08
N ALA A 683 -45.74 -23.27 -40.69
CA ALA A 683 -45.87 -22.86 -42.09
C ALA A 683 -47.23 -22.33 -42.60
N ARG A 684 -47.21 -21.15 -43.22
CA ARG A 684 -47.04 -21.03 -44.69
C ARG A 684 -47.18 -19.57 -45.19
N THR A 685 -46.29 -19.25 -46.12
CA THR A 685 -46.49 -18.49 -47.37
C THR A 685 -46.83 -16.99 -47.36
N ALA A 686 -45.82 -16.23 -47.80
CA ALA A 686 -45.76 -15.59 -49.13
C ALA A 686 -46.25 -14.14 -49.34
N ARG A 687 -45.31 -13.39 -49.94
CA ARG A 687 -45.44 -12.48 -51.09
C ARG A 687 -45.84 -11.00 -50.86
N ARG A 688 -44.78 -10.20 -51.08
CA ARG A 688 -44.60 -9.19 -52.16
C ARG A 688 -45.07 -7.75 -51.95
N SER A 689 -44.17 -6.89 -52.47
CA SER A 689 -44.34 -5.55 -53.06
C SER A 689 -44.45 -4.40 -52.07
N SER A 690 -43.61 -3.36 -52.02
CA SER A 690 -42.76 -2.57 -52.95
C SER A 690 -43.25 -1.12 -53.01
N ARG A 691 -42.28 -0.21 -53.27
CA ARG A 691 -42.37 1.24 -53.58
C ARG A 691 -41.99 2.15 -52.40
N ARG A 692 -40.79 2.75 -52.40
CA ARG A 692 -40.23 3.87 -53.21
C ARG A 692 -40.67 5.25 -52.70
N CYS A 693 -39.71 6.05 -52.20
CA CYS A 693 -39.23 7.33 -52.78
C CYS A 693 -38.22 8.01 -51.81
N LYS A 694 -36.95 8.18 -52.21
CA LYS A 694 -36.30 9.39 -52.82
C LYS A 694 -35.99 10.51 -51.80
N ARG A 695 -34.71 10.69 -51.41
CA ARG A 695 -33.64 11.61 -51.95
C ARG A 695 -33.76 13.03 -51.36
N LEU A 696 -32.82 13.57 -50.57
CA LEU A 696 -31.48 14.19 -50.88
C LEU A 696 -31.37 15.51 -50.03
N PRO A 697 -30.23 16.25 -49.97
CA PRO A 697 -29.13 16.11 -49.01
C PRO A 697 -28.80 17.42 -48.24
N THR A 698 -27.80 17.44 -47.36
CA THR A 698 -27.01 18.67 -47.10
C THR A 698 -25.60 18.34 -46.59
N ARG A 699 -24.60 19.00 -47.20
CA ARG A 699 -23.17 19.01 -46.86
C ARG A 699 -22.92 19.90 -45.63
N THR A 700 -21.92 19.60 -44.80
CA THR A 700 -20.73 20.47 -44.65
C THR A 700 -19.63 19.90 -43.72
N ARG A 701 -18.39 19.94 -44.26
CA ARG A 701 -17.06 20.21 -43.66
C ARG A 701 -16.52 19.33 -42.50
N ARG A 702 -15.55 18.47 -42.85
CA ARG A 702 -14.48 17.98 -41.98
C ARG A 702 -13.20 18.82 -42.20
N PHE A 703 -12.55 19.20 -41.10
CA PHE A 703 -11.14 19.61 -41.02
C PHE A 703 -10.47 18.67 -40.00
N ALA A 704 -9.46 17.90 -40.42
CA ALA A 704 -8.43 17.39 -39.51
C ALA A 704 -7.18 17.05 -40.32
N SER A 705 -6.10 17.74 -39.99
CA SER A 705 -4.74 17.64 -40.52
C SER A 705 -4.06 16.35 -40.08
N SER A 706 -3.49 15.59 -41.03
CA SER A 706 -2.53 14.52 -40.77
C SER A 706 -1.19 14.87 -41.42
N THR A 707 -0.16 15.12 -40.62
CA THR A 707 1.21 15.26 -41.08
C THR A 707 1.94 13.96 -40.76
N SER A 708 2.17 13.14 -41.78
CA SER A 708 3.02 11.95 -41.73
C SER A 708 4.48 12.35 -41.83
N TRP A 709 5.36 11.80 -40.99
CA TRP A 709 6.80 11.74 -41.28
C TRP A 709 7.33 10.31 -41.20
N LYS A 710 8.03 9.95 -42.28
CA LYS A 710 8.68 8.69 -42.60
C LYS A 710 9.97 8.48 -41.78
N ASN A 711 10.29 7.21 -41.52
CA ASN A 711 11.65 6.65 -41.55
C ASN A 711 11.48 5.12 -41.74
N SER A 712 11.76 4.51 -42.91
CA SER A 712 13.05 3.96 -43.35
C SER A 712 13.94 3.49 -42.19
N GLY A 713 14.38 2.24 -42.05
CA GLY A 713 14.44 1.09 -42.96
C GLY A 713 15.70 0.29 -42.62
N ARG A 714 15.65 -1.05 -42.82
CA ARG A 714 16.73 -2.06 -42.75
C ARG A 714 17.11 -2.53 -41.33
N GLY A 715 17.29 -3.81 -41.06
CA GLY A 715 17.22 -5.01 -41.90
C GLY A 715 17.41 -6.25 -41.02
N ALA A 716 16.70 -7.32 -41.36
CA ALA A 716 16.90 -8.64 -40.81
C ALA A 716 17.89 -9.43 -41.69
N SER A 717 18.78 -10.19 -41.07
CA SER A 717 19.31 -11.43 -41.65
C SER A 717 19.87 -12.32 -40.55
N SER A 718 19.27 -13.50 -40.46
CA SER A 718 19.73 -14.70 -39.77
C SER A 718 21.06 -15.22 -40.32
N ILE A 719 21.76 -16.07 -39.53
CA ILE A 719 22.40 -17.37 -39.89
C ILE A 719 23.60 -17.65 -38.95
N SER A 720 23.56 -18.84 -38.31
CA SER A 720 24.63 -19.76 -37.79
C SER A 720 25.87 -19.15 -37.08
N ARG A 721 26.37 -19.66 -35.95
CA ARG A 721 26.51 -21.00 -35.35
C ARG A 721 26.47 -20.86 -33.83
#